data_AF-A0A9J6C1W6-F1
#
_entry.id   AF-A0A9J6C1W6-F1
#
_cell.length_a   1.000
_cell.length_b   1.000
_cell.length_c   1.000
_cell.angle_alpha   90.00
_cell.angle_beta   90.00
_cell.angle_gamma   90.00
#
_symmetry.space_group_name_H-M   'P 1'
#
loop_
_entity.id
_entity.type
_entity.pdbx_description
1 polymer ?
#
loop_
_entity_poly.entity_id
_entity_poly.type
_entity_poly.pdbx_seq_one_letter_code
_entity_poly.pdbx_strand_id
1 'polypeptide(L)'
;MQSTEKAEKTVKTIEKTAVEGRKVSLPCPLAAPSRDKVYMVLWFKNDVKIPIYSFDVRGKPLTDARHWSAPEIFGSRAKFNTDVEPAVLDIEDIRRHDEGIYRCRVDFRTSQTQSFRYNLTVIILPEYPVILNRWGRQLNGTILGPKEEGDDVLLTCRVVGGRPPPQVRWLVNGLIVDEQVEQQTGDVTENRLMWPSVARSDLNSIFTCQAINTQLVEPRESSYVLDLHLKPLTVEIVNKKLPLVADRRYEVQCESSGSRPNAIITWYKGKRQLRRAKEEALNNITKSILNFVPTTDDDGKLITCRAENPKVSGLFLETTWKIEVIYPPLVNLRLGSTLIVDDIKEGDDLYMECQIQANPKFSKMYWMHDGILISHNASARVIRSNQSLVLQKITRNTSGNYSCSAINAEGETVSNQLSLRVKYAPVCKVDKTIIVGAFRSEHLNVICEVNADPQPRSFKWKFNSSGETYELSKERHYKNGSKSILQYTPIMDQDYGTLTCTGQNEVGEQTVPCVFQVILAALPSPVRNCSINNQTLHSLEIQCIPGYDGGLPQIFLLELIAIRSGKLRLNLTNVDEPSFNIDSLDAYTSFDTYGDDALKAVVFAVNQKGRSSGVLVREFILDNSIESRAAITNAALDLSPVLLGVLFTLLLLCIVIFVKVYCNRTSATMRDLNSDMKQNMNSISYKHDTQKKNARWQNSDGKTKEMKASNDILEDEKNPDVIPQGKKTDKPLGATTANSNYASTIDDETVTNTEWTCGSVNSYYNQFMHQNTRLKETSSLSTDSTLVASTPKSQSLASSCHVEVTPSNPFCSTMKSNGEMPTHSIDYDFNINAIKTLLMTTKVPESCV
;
A
#
# COMPACT_ATOMS: atom_id res chain seq x y z
N MET A 1 120.28 8.19 -61.20
CA MET A 1 119.04 8.17 -60.37
C MET A 1 117.93 8.89 -61.15
N GLN A 2 116.67 8.81 -60.70
CA GLN A 2 115.44 9.26 -61.42
C GLN A 2 115.10 8.50 -62.71
N SER A 3 114.30 7.42 -62.61
CA SER A 3 113.54 6.85 -63.74
C SER A 3 112.38 5.88 -63.38
N THR A 4 111.76 6.00 -62.19
CA THR A 4 110.61 5.15 -61.80
C THR A 4 109.57 5.88 -60.95
N GLU A 5 108.77 6.74 -61.57
CA GLU A 5 107.51 7.22 -60.99
C GLU A 5 106.46 7.36 -62.10
N LYS A 6 105.74 6.26 -62.35
CA LYS A 6 104.76 6.16 -63.43
C LYS A 6 103.37 6.03 -62.81
N ALA A 7 102.54 7.05 -63.04
CA ALA A 7 101.30 7.29 -62.30
C ALA A 7 100.40 6.04 -62.15
N GLU A 8 100.29 5.54 -60.92
CA GLU A 8 99.27 4.58 -60.53
C GLU A 8 97.92 5.34 -60.46
N LYS A 9 97.03 5.07 -61.42
CA LYS A 9 95.67 5.63 -61.38
C LYS A 9 94.99 5.14 -60.11
N THR A 10 94.66 6.07 -59.22
CA THR A 10 94.04 5.78 -57.92
C THR A 10 92.70 5.08 -58.11
N VAL A 11 92.70 3.76 -57.89
CA VAL A 11 91.49 2.92 -57.98
C VAL A 11 90.49 3.39 -56.94
N LYS A 12 89.39 3.98 -57.39
CA LYS A 12 88.33 4.51 -56.52
C LYS A 12 87.78 3.37 -55.63
N THR A 13 87.88 3.56 -54.32
CA THR A 13 87.26 2.68 -53.34
C THR A 13 85.75 2.88 -53.32
N ILE A 14 85.00 1.78 -53.25
CA ILE A 14 83.54 1.74 -53.19
C ILE A 14 83.13 1.30 -51.79
N GLU A 15 82.37 2.13 -51.07
CA GLU A 15 81.87 1.79 -49.75
C GLU A 15 80.86 0.62 -49.82
N LYS A 16 81.01 -0.31 -48.89
CA LYS A 16 80.12 -1.46 -48.67
C LYS A 16 79.88 -1.64 -47.19
N THR A 17 78.63 -1.85 -46.81
CA THR A 17 78.23 -2.20 -45.45
C THR A 17 77.71 -3.63 -45.41
N ALA A 18 77.99 -4.31 -44.31
CA ALA A 18 77.48 -5.65 -44.01
C ALA A 18 77.13 -5.73 -42.52
N VAL A 19 76.14 -6.55 -42.18
CA VAL A 19 75.73 -6.75 -40.79
C VAL A 19 76.43 -7.98 -40.24
N GLU A 20 76.88 -7.91 -38.98
CA GLU A 20 77.48 -9.05 -38.29
C GLU A 20 76.59 -10.31 -38.36
N GLY A 21 77.19 -11.46 -38.68
CA GLY A 21 76.51 -12.74 -38.91
C GLY A 21 75.76 -12.87 -40.25
N ARG A 22 75.66 -11.82 -41.08
CA ARG A 22 75.03 -11.88 -42.40
C ARG A 22 76.05 -12.04 -43.54
N LYS A 23 75.54 -12.35 -44.74
CA LYS A 23 76.30 -12.43 -45.99
C LYS A 23 76.55 -11.05 -46.59
N VAL A 24 77.69 -10.87 -47.25
CA VAL A 24 77.97 -9.74 -48.16
C VAL A 24 78.48 -10.25 -49.51
N SER A 25 78.18 -9.50 -50.57
CA SER A 25 78.67 -9.76 -51.94
C SER A 25 79.50 -8.56 -52.41
N LEU A 26 80.77 -8.80 -52.70
CA LEU A 26 81.72 -7.81 -53.24
C LEU A 26 81.89 -8.03 -54.75
N PRO A 27 81.40 -7.12 -55.62
CA PRO A 27 81.53 -7.28 -57.07
C PRO A 27 82.98 -7.31 -57.56
N CYS A 28 83.22 -8.01 -58.66
CA CYS A 28 84.44 -7.89 -59.44
C CYS A 28 84.14 -8.20 -60.92
N PRO A 29 83.83 -7.16 -61.73
CA PRO A 29 83.51 -7.33 -63.14
C PRO A 29 84.59 -8.08 -63.93
N LEU A 30 84.17 -9.09 -64.69
CA LEU A 30 85.02 -9.92 -65.54
C LEU A 30 85.09 -9.43 -67.00
N ALA A 31 84.48 -8.29 -67.30
CA ALA A 31 84.39 -7.73 -68.64
C ALA A 31 85.77 -7.34 -69.20
N ALA A 32 86.23 -8.08 -70.21
CA ALA A 32 87.48 -7.81 -70.90
C ALA A 32 87.35 -6.65 -71.91
N PRO A 33 88.32 -5.72 -72.00
CA PRO A 33 88.21 -4.56 -72.89
C PRO A 33 88.13 -4.89 -74.40
N SER A 34 88.61 -6.07 -74.81
CA SER A 34 88.80 -6.41 -76.23
C SER A 34 88.56 -7.89 -76.56
N ARG A 35 87.45 -8.47 -76.08
CA ARG A 35 87.11 -9.92 -76.23
C ARG A 35 88.17 -10.90 -75.70
N ASP A 36 89.08 -10.43 -74.85
CA ASP A 36 90.10 -11.26 -74.20
C ASP A 36 89.46 -12.20 -73.15
N LYS A 37 90.17 -13.25 -72.77
CA LYS A 37 89.72 -14.18 -71.72
C LYS A 37 90.35 -13.79 -70.38
N VAL A 38 89.54 -13.84 -69.32
CA VAL A 38 90.03 -13.83 -67.93
C VAL A 38 91.02 -14.98 -67.76
N TYR A 39 92.12 -14.70 -67.08
CA TYR A 39 93.21 -15.64 -66.83
C TYR A 39 93.27 -16.03 -65.36
N MET A 40 93.09 -15.06 -64.45
CA MET A 40 93.00 -15.30 -63.00
C MET A 40 92.33 -14.11 -62.30
N VAL A 41 91.58 -14.38 -61.23
CA VAL A 41 91.09 -13.35 -60.29
C VAL A 41 91.77 -13.55 -58.94
N LEU A 42 92.26 -12.47 -58.35
CA LEU A 42 92.89 -12.45 -57.02
C LEU A 42 92.23 -11.38 -56.14
N TRP A 43 91.92 -11.74 -54.91
CA TRP A 43 91.47 -10.79 -53.88
C TRP A 43 92.54 -10.57 -52.84
N PHE A 44 92.65 -9.34 -52.36
CA PHE A 44 93.56 -8.90 -51.29
C PHE A 44 92.75 -8.17 -50.22
N LYS A 45 93.21 -8.19 -48.97
CA LYS A 45 92.62 -7.44 -47.85
C LYS A 45 93.65 -6.45 -47.28
N ASN A 46 93.21 -5.22 -47.08
CA ASN A 46 94.06 -4.07 -46.77
C ASN A 46 95.23 -4.02 -47.78
N ASP A 47 96.38 -3.45 -47.40
CA ASP A 47 97.53 -3.35 -48.30
C ASP A 47 98.47 -4.59 -48.23
N VAL A 48 97.92 -5.75 -47.84
CA VAL A 48 98.62 -7.04 -47.81
C VAL A 48 98.89 -7.52 -49.24
N LYS A 49 100.17 -7.84 -49.53
CA LYS A 49 100.63 -8.23 -50.89
C LYS A 49 100.35 -9.69 -51.25
N ILE A 50 99.89 -10.50 -50.30
CA ILE A 50 99.50 -11.90 -50.49
C ILE A 50 97.98 -11.96 -50.73
N PRO A 51 97.48 -12.69 -51.74
CA PRO A 51 96.04 -12.82 -51.96
C PRO A 51 95.38 -13.63 -50.84
N ILE A 52 94.17 -13.24 -50.46
CA ILE A 52 93.31 -13.91 -49.46
C ILE A 52 92.37 -14.94 -50.10
N TYR A 53 92.11 -14.77 -51.40
CA TYR A 53 91.27 -15.64 -52.21
C TYR A 53 91.80 -15.60 -53.65
N SER A 54 91.76 -16.72 -54.35
CA SER A 54 92.12 -16.82 -55.77
C SER A 54 91.11 -17.67 -56.54
N PHE A 55 90.95 -17.35 -57.83
CA PHE A 55 90.09 -18.05 -58.78
C PHE A 55 90.87 -18.20 -60.11
N ASP A 56 91.30 -19.43 -60.40
CA ASP A 56 92.28 -19.78 -61.41
C ASP A 56 91.62 -20.52 -62.58
N VAL A 57 91.48 -19.85 -63.72
CA VAL A 57 90.79 -20.33 -64.94
C VAL A 57 91.77 -20.71 -66.07
N ARG A 58 93.07 -20.77 -65.77
CA ARG A 58 94.12 -21.00 -66.78
C ARG A 58 93.96 -22.37 -67.45
N GLY A 59 93.66 -22.36 -68.76
CA GLY A 59 93.46 -23.56 -69.56
C GLY A 59 92.09 -24.23 -69.40
N LYS A 60 91.10 -23.56 -68.79
CA LYS A 60 89.79 -24.13 -68.45
C LYS A 60 88.62 -23.21 -68.83
N PRO A 61 87.37 -23.72 -68.91
CA PRO A 61 86.18 -22.87 -68.82
C PRO A 61 86.04 -22.26 -67.41
N LEU A 62 85.23 -21.20 -67.27
CA LEU A 62 85.01 -20.52 -65.99
C LEU A 62 84.32 -21.40 -64.94
N THR A 63 83.51 -22.37 -65.38
CA THR A 63 82.83 -23.37 -64.53
C THR A 63 83.79 -24.27 -63.76
N ASP A 64 84.96 -24.56 -64.34
CA ASP A 64 85.90 -25.57 -63.85
C ASP A 64 87.09 -24.93 -63.11
N ALA A 65 86.97 -23.64 -62.79
CA ALA A 65 87.98 -22.83 -62.13
C ALA A 65 88.44 -23.47 -60.81
N ARG A 66 89.75 -23.50 -60.58
CA ARG A 66 90.27 -23.85 -59.25
C ARG A 66 90.23 -22.61 -58.37
N HIS A 67 89.46 -22.65 -57.29
CA HIS A 67 89.50 -21.60 -56.27
C HIS A 67 90.34 -22.02 -55.05
N TRP A 68 90.79 -21.03 -54.29
CA TRP A 68 91.41 -21.19 -52.97
C TRP A 68 91.06 -19.98 -52.09
N SER A 69 90.94 -20.22 -50.79
CA SER A 69 90.61 -19.22 -49.77
C SER A 69 91.52 -19.39 -48.57
N ALA A 70 92.01 -18.29 -47.99
CA ALA A 70 92.89 -18.30 -46.83
C ALA A 70 92.15 -18.87 -45.58
N PRO A 71 92.63 -19.99 -45.00
CA PRO A 71 91.93 -20.66 -43.88
C PRO A 71 91.70 -19.76 -42.66
N GLU A 72 92.69 -18.93 -42.32
CA GLU A 72 92.69 -18.06 -41.14
C GLU A 72 91.84 -16.79 -41.30
N ILE A 73 91.43 -16.44 -42.53
CA ILE A 73 90.68 -15.22 -42.83
C ILE A 73 89.21 -15.56 -43.09
N PHE A 74 88.96 -16.41 -44.09
CA PHE A 74 87.61 -16.79 -44.50
C PHE A 74 87.34 -18.28 -44.34
N GLY A 75 88.33 -19.15 -44.51
CA GLY A 75 88.10 -20.59 -44.58
C GLY A 75 87.09 -20.93 -45.67
N SER A 76 86.04 -21.68 -45.30
CA SER A 76 84.91 -22.04 -46.18
C SER A 76 83.88 -20.92 -46.40
N ARG A 77 83.95 -19.80 -45.67
CA ARG A 77 82.93 -18.73 -45.72
C ARG A 77 82.91 -17.92 -47.03
N ALA A 78 83.97 -17.97 -47.82
CA ALA A 78 84.10 -17.17 -49.04
C ALA A 78 83.98 -18.03 -50.31
N LYS A 79 83.16 -17.58 -51.27
CA LYS A 79 82.96 -18.22 -52.57
C LYS A 79 82.89 -17.16 -53.67
N PHE A 80 83.72 -17.28 -54.71
CA PHE A 80 83.57 -16.47 -55.91
C PHE A 80 82.48 -17.07 -56.80
N ASN A 81 81.49 -16.26 -57.15
CA ASN A 81 80.30 -16.64 -57.89
C ASN A 81 80.31 -15.92 -59.25
N THR A 82 80.39 -16.71 -60.32
CA THR A 82 80.44 -16.26 -61.73
C THR A 82 79.09 -16.32 -62.43
N ASP A 83 78.06 -16.83 -61.77
CA ASP A 83 76.74 -17.08 -62.37
C ASP A 83 75.84 -15.83 -62.34
N VAL A 84 76.37 -14.73 -61.80
CA VAL A 84 75.79 -13.39 -61.74
C VAL A 84 76.69 -12.40 -62.47
N GLU A 85 76.10 -11.38 -63.11
CA GLU A 85 76.84 -10.31 -63.77
C GLU A 85 76.62 -8.96 -63.05
N PRO A 86 77.68 -8.26 -62.61
CA PRO A 86 79.08 -8.72 -62.53
C PRO A 86 79.27 -9.83 -61.50
N ALA A 87 80.25 -10.71 -61.73
CA ALA A 87 80.65 -11.76 -60.79
C ALA A 87 80.99 -11.18 -59.41
N VAL A 88 80.77 -11.94 -58.34
CA VAL A 88 80.93 -11.47 -56.94
C VAL A 88 81.80 -12.41 -56.11
N LEU A 89 82.56 -11.87 -55.16
CA LEU A 89 82.98 -12.63 -54.00
C LEU A 89 81.89 -12.55 -52.94
N ASP A 90 81.18 -13.66 -52.76
CA ASP A 90 80.28 -13.87 -51.64
C ASP A 90 81.09 -14.24 -50.39
N ILE A 91 80.80 -13.60 -49.26
CA ILE A 91 81.37 -13.91 -47.95
C ILE A 91 80.21 -14.07 -46.96
N GLU A 92 80.10 -15.24 -46.36
CA GLU A 92 79.06 -15.60 -45.39
C GLU A 92 79.55 -15.43 -43.94
N ASP A 93 78.63 -15.34 -42.97
CA ASP A 93 78.93 -15.13 -41.55
C ASP A 93 79.97 -14.00 -41.33
N ILE A 94 79.64 -12.75 -41.73
CA ILE A 94 80.56 -11.62 -41.59
C ILE A 94 80.83 -11.30 -40.12
N ARG A 95 82.10 -11.19 -39.75
CA ARG A 95 82.59 -10.94 -38.38
C ARG A 95 83.22 -9.56 -38.27
N ARG A 96 83.34 -9.01 -37.06
CA ARG A 96 83.98 -7.68 -36.80
C ARG A 96 85.38 -7.58 -37.42
N HIS A 97 86.16 -8.65 -37.37
CA HIS A 97 87.50 -8.71 -37.97
C HIS A 97 87.50 -8.72 -39.50
N ASP A 98 86.35 -8.91 -40.17
CA ASP A 98 86.22 -8.87 -41.63
C ASP A 98 86.17 -7.44 -42.18
N GLU A 99 86.05 -6.44 -41.33
CA GLU A 99 86.20 -5.02 -41.68
C GLU A 99 87.55 -4.73 -42.39
N GLY A 100 87.54 -3.78 -43.32
CA GLY A 100 88.73 -3.31 -44.02
C GLY A 100 88.57 -3.18 -45.54
N ILE A 101 89.68 -2.83 -46.22
CA ILE A 101 89.68 -2.49 -47.64
C ILE A 101 90.00 -3.74 -48.47
N TYR A 102 89.02 -4.28 -49.17
CA TYR A 102 89.20 -5.37 -50.12
C TYR A 102 89.59 -4.84 -51.50
N ARG A 103 90.50 -5.53 -52.17
CA ARG A 103 90.89 -5.23 -53.55
C ARG A 103 90.79 -6.47 -54.41
N CYS A 104 89.90 -6.45 -55.40
CA CYS A 104 89.92 -7.43 -56.48
C CYS A 104 90.93 -7.03 -57.55
N ARG A 105 91.59 -8.02 -58.16
CA ARG A 105 92.49 -7.90 -59.31
C ARG A 105 92.07 -8.95 -60.34
N VAL A 106 91.75 -8.52 -61.56
CA VAL A 106 91.43 -9.40 -62.70
C VAL A 106 92.58 -9.32 -63.69
N ASP A 107 93.31 -10.43 -63.83
CA ASP A 107 94.31 -10.60 -64.87
C ASP A 107 93.68 -11.26 -66.10
N PHE A 108 93.91 -10.67 -67.26
CA PHE A 108 93.51 -11.20 -68.57
C PHE A 108 94.71 -11.82 -69.28
N ARG A 109 94.49 -12.55 -70.38
CA ARG A 109 95.58 -13.24 -71.08
C ARG A 109 96.55 -12.29 -71.82
N THR A 110 96.05 -11.15 -72.29
CA THR A 110 96.82 -10.16 -73.08
C THR A 110 96.52 -8.70 -72.70
N SER A 111 95.31 -8.44 -72.19
CA SER A 111 94.82 -7.12 -71.80
C SER A 111 95.41 -6.68 -70.45
N GLN A 112 95.44 -5.36 -70.20
CA GLN A 112 95.90 -4.82 -68.91
C GLN A 112 95.04 -5.32 -67.75
N THR A 113 95.68 -5.69 -66.64
CA THR A 113 95.04 -6.04 -65.37
C THR A 113 94.07 -4.95 -64.93
N GLN A 114 92.83 -5.33 -64.62
CA GLN A 114 91.87 -4.45 -63.96
C GLN A 114 91.91 -4.66 -62.44
N SER A 115 91.57 -3.63 -61.67
CA SER A 115 91.48 -3.74 -60.21
C SER A 115 90.38 -2.84 -59.66
N PHE A 116 89.67 -3.34 -58.64
CA PHE A 116 88.53 -2.67 -58.00
C PHE A 116 88.77 -2.69 -56.48
N ARG A 117 88.51 -1.57 -55.78
CA ARG A 117 88.63 -1.47 -54.32
C ARG A 117 87.26 -1.32 -53.67
N TYR A 118 87.04 -1.99 -52.55
CA TYR A 118 85.84 -1.91 -51.72
C TYR A 118 86.25 -1.67 -50.27
N ASN A 119 85.66 -0.70 -49.59
CA ASN A 119 85.81 -0.56 -48.14
C ASN A 119 84.62 -1.26 -47.48
N LEU A 120 84.88 -2.34 -46.73
CA LEU A 120 83.84 -3.08 -46.04
C LEU A 120 83.78 -2.63 -44.58
N THR A 121 82.71 -1.92 -44.21
CA THR A 121 82.39 -1.54 -42.83
C THR A 121 81.42 -2.56 -42.23
N VAL A 122 81.73 -3.08 -41.03
CA VAL A 122 80.89 -4.07 -40.36
C VAL A 122 79.96 -3.39 -39.35
N ILE A 123 78.66 -3.57 -39.56
CA ILE A 123 77.58 -3.05 -38.72
C ILE A 123 77.30 -4.07 -37.61
N ILE A 124 77.45 -3.62 -36.37
CA ILE A 124 77.15 -4.39 -35.15
C ILE A 124 75.77 -3.93 -34.68
N LEU A 125 74.81 -4.84 -34.52
CA LEU A 125 73.46 -4.52 -34.03
C LEU A 125 73.47 -4.21 -32.53
N PRO A 126 72.58 -3.33 -32.04
CA PRO A 126 72.38 -3.11 -30.61
C PRO A 126 71.68 -4.30 -29.93
N GLU A 127 71.71 -4.29 -28.60
CA GLU A 127 70.82 -5.12 -27.77
C GLU A 127 69.34 -4.72 -27.94
N TYR A 128 68.42 -5.55 -27.41
CA TYR A 128 67.00 -5.21 -27.40
C TYR A 128 66.72 -4.05 -26.41
N PRO A 129 65.82 -3.10 -26.75
CA PRO A 129 65.54 -1.96 -25.88
C PRO A 129 64.95 -2.38 -24.53
N VAL A 130 65.49 -1.85 -23.43
CA VAL A 130 64.97 -2.06 -22.08
C VAL A 130 64.15 -0.83 -21.68
N ILE A 131 62.86 -1.02 -21.46
CA ILE A 131 61.97 0.06 -20.99
C ILE A 131 61.95 0.09 -19.47
N LEU A 132 62.28 1.25 -18.93
CA LEU A 132 62.31 1.61 -17.52
C LEU A 132 61.15 2.55 -17.20
N ASN A 133 60.62 2.46 -15.98
CA ASN A 133 59.63 3.40 -15.46
C ASN A 133 60.27 4.68 -14.89
N ARG A 134 59.42 5.61 -14.40
CA ARG A 134 59.82 6.87 -13.73
C ARG A 134 60.81 6.76 -12.55
N TRP A 135 61.09 5.55 -12.06
CA TRP A 135 62.08 5.29 -10.99
C TRP A 135 63.33 4.55 -11.50
N GLY A 136 63.54 4.47 -12.82
CA GLY A 136 64.68 3.79 -13.44
C GLY A 136 64.63 2.26 -13.35
N ARG A 137 63.51 1.68 -12.93
CA ARG A 137 63.33 0.22 -12.82
C ARG A 137 62.74 -0.33 -14.10
N GLN A 138 63.29 -1.43 -14.60
CA GLN A 138 62.73 -2.18 -15.73
C GLN A 138 61.30 -2.61 -15.44
N LEU A 139 60.43 -2.49 -16.44
CA LEU A 139 59.07 -3.03 -16.40
C LEU A 139 59.10 -4.56 -16.62
N ASN A 140 58.16 -5.27 -16.00
CA ASN A 140 58.02 -6.72 -16.11
C ASN A 140 56.73 -7.07 -16.86
N GLY A 141 56.80 -8.02 -17.80
CA GLY A 141 55.67 -8.40 -18.64
C GLY A 141 55.50 -7.48 -19.85
N THR A 142 54.26 -7.31 -20.32
CA THR A 142 53.90 -6.54 -21.53
C THR A 142 52.80 -5.51 -21.29
N ILE A 143 52.40 -5.29 -20.04
CA ILE A 143 51.29 -4.40 -19.65
C ILE A 143 51.83 -3.22 -18.84
N LEU A 144 51.41 -2.03 -19.20
CA LEU A 144 51.71 -0.77 -18.51
C LEU A 144 50.45 -0.31 -17.77
N GLY A 145 50.41 -0.49 -16.45
CA GLY A 145 49.27 -0.10 -15.62
C GLY A 145 48.84 -1.20 -14.62
N PRO A 146 47.58 -1.19 -14.15
CA PRO A 146 46.53 -0.25 -14.54
C PRO A 146 46.83 1.22 -14.18
N LYS A 147 46.29 2.16 -14.96
CA LYS A 147 46.38 3.62 -14.78
C LYS A 147 44.98 4.26 -14.72
N GLU A 148 44.84 5.42 -14.10
CA GLU A 148 43.56 6.17 -14.05
C GLU A 148 43.49 7.28 -15.12
N GLU A 149 42.32 7.86 -15.33
CA GLU A 149 42.15 9.01 -16.24
C GLU A 149 42.89 10.24 -15.69
N GLY A 150 43.73 10.87 -16.52
CA GLY A 150 44.56 12.01 -16.11
C GLY A 150 45.87 11.63 -15.42
N ASP A 151 46.19 10.33 -15.27
CA ASP A 151 47.54 9.90 -14.88
C ASP A 151 48.58 10.30 -15.93
N ASP A 152 49.80 10.62 -15.49
CA ASP A 152 50.95 10.74 -16.38
C ASP A 152 51.69 9.41 -16.54
N VAL A 153 52.14 9.13 -17.76
CA VAL A 153 53.05 8.04 -18.12
C VAL A 153 54.43 8.62 -18.43
N LEU A 154 55.44 8.16 -17.69
CA LEU A 154 56.86 8.47 -17.92
C LEU A 154 57.64 7.18 -18.08
N LEU A 155 58.22 7.00 -19.27
CA LEU A 155 59.05 5.85 -19.65
C LEU A 155 60.43 6.32 -20.09
N THR A 156 61.48 5.63 -19.67
CA THR A 156 62.84 5.77 -20.23
C THR A 156 63.17 4.51 -20.99
N CYS A 157 63.45 4.63 -22.28
CA CYS A 157 64.02 3.55 -23.07
C CYS A 157 65.55 3.61 -22.95
N ARG A 158 66.19 2.47 -22.72
CA ARG A 158 67.64 2.31 -22.70
C ARG A 158 68.08 1.22 -23.64
N VAL A 159 69.04 1.53 -24.50
CA VAL A 159 69.63 0.62 -25.49
C VAL A 159 71.14 0.56 -25.27
N VAL A 160 71.72 -0.63 -25.40
CA VAL A 160 73.16 -0.87 -25.19
C VAL A 160 73.78 -1.39 -26.48
N GLY A 161 74.98 -0.92 -26.78
CA GLY A 161 75.75 -1.31 -27.95
C GLY A 161 75.22 -0.76 -29.28
N GLY A 162 75.92 -1.14 -30.35
CA GLY A 162 75.60 -0.79 -31.73
C GLY A 162 76.72 -0.01 -32.41
N ARG A 163 77.09 -0.42 -33.62
CA ARG A 163 78.05 0.30 -34.47
C ARG A 163 77.48 0.41 -35.89
N PRO A 164 77.13 1.62 -36.39
CA PRO A 164 77.10 2.90 -35.66
C PRO A 164 76.13 2.85 -34.45
N PRO A 165 76.22 3.81 -33.50
CA PRO A 165 75.26 3.92 -32.41
C PRO A 165 73.81 3.97 -32.94
N PRO A 166 72.85 3.34 -32.25
CA PRO A 166 71.46 3.31 -32.70
C PRO A 166 70.79 4.65 -32.44
N GLN A 167 69.96 5.07 -33.40
CA GLN A 167 68.89 6.04 -33.16
C GLN A 167 67.79 5.34 -32.32
N VAL A 168 67.43 5.89 -31.17
CA VAL A 168 66.47 5.33 -30.23
C VAL A 168 65.26 6.25 -30.12
N ARG A 169 64.09 5.79 -30.55
CA ARG A 169 62.87 6.62 -30.62
C ARG A 169 61.62 5.93 -30.10
N TRP A 170 60.65 6.74 -29.69
CA TRP A 170 59.36 6.29 -29.18
C TRP A 170 58.25 6.30 -30.24
N LEU A 171 57.47 5.21 -30.27
CA LEU A 171 56.26 5.08 -31.07
C LEU A 171 55.07 4.73 -30.17
N VAL A 172 53.92 5.34 -30.44
CA VAL A 172 52.62 4.95 -29.87
C VAL A 172 51.70 4.55 -31.02
N ASN A 173 51.17 3.33 -30.95
CA ASN A 173 50.31 2.75 -32.01
C ASN A 173 50.97 2.76 -33.41
N GLY A 174 52.30 2.64 -33.47
CA GLY A 174 53.08 2.66 -34.72
C GLY A 174 53.39 4.06 -35.28
N LEU A 175 52.89 5.13 -34.65
CA LEU A 175 53.25 6.51 -34.99
C LEU A 175 54.39 6.98 -34.09
N ILE A 176 55.40 7.67 -34.65
CA ILE A 176 56.45 8.31 -33.86
C ILE A 176 55.84 9.50 -33.12
N VAL A 177 55.97 9.54 -31.79
CA VAL A 177 55.37 10.56 -30.90
C VAL A 177 56.44 11.28 -30.06
N ASP A 178 57.63 11.35 -30.61
CA ASP A 178 58.86 11.67 -29.88
C ASP A 178 59.41 13.03 -30.28
N GLU A 179 59.66 13.87 -29.26
CA GLU A 179 60.24 15.21 -29.40
C GLU A 179 61.51 15.40 -28.55
N GLN A 180 61.94 14.37 -27.80
CA GLN A 180 63.09 14.50 -26.88
C GLN A 180 64.42 14.13 -27.56
N VAL A 181 65.50 14.73 -27.06
CA VAL A 181 66.85 14.49 -27.60
C VAL A 181 67.45 13.26 -26.92
N GLU A 182 67.89 12.31 -27.74
CA GLU A 182 68.57 11.09 -27.31
C GLU A 182 69.85 11.41 -26.50
N GLN A 183 69.96 10.84 -25.31
CA GLN A 183 71.12 11.02 -24.43
C GLN A 183 72.06 9.82 -24.57
N GLN A 184 73.09 9.94 -25.40
CA GLN A 184 74.16 8.95 -25.49
C GLN A 184 75.20 9.16 -24.36
N THR A 185 75.46 8.11 -23.58
CA THR A 185 76.48 8.08 -22.53
C THR A 185 77.36 6.83 -22.70
N GLY A 186 78.45 6.96 -23.46
CA GLY A 186 79.31 5.84 -23.82
C GLY A 186 78.63 4.89 -24.81
N ASP A 187 78.57 3.61 -24.46
CA ASP A 187 77.94 2.53 -25.24
C ASP A 187 76.43 2.35 -24.92
N VAL A 188 75.81 3.37 -24.32
CA VAL A 188 74.40 3.38 -23.93
C VAL A 188 73.71 4.60 -24.53
N THR A 189 72.57 4.41 -25.19
CA THR A 189 71.67 5.49 -25.63
C THR A 189 70.37 5.40 -24.82
N GLU A 190 69.98 6.50 -24.17
CA GLU A 190 68.67 6.64 -23.50
C GLU A 190 67.77 7.67 -24.18
N ASN A 191 66.46 7.43 -24.17
CA ASN A 191 65.45 8.39 -24.62
C ASN A 191 64.16 8.29 -23.76
N ARG A 192 63.51 9.42 -23.47
CA ARG A 192 62.44 9.54 -22.47
C ARG A 192 61.13 10.06 -23.07
N LEU A 193 60.08 9.28 -22.89
CA LEU A 193 58.72 9.67 -23.26
C LEU A 193 57.95 10.16 -22.04
N MET A 194 57.39 11.37 -22.16
CA MET A 194 56.31 11.88 -21.31
C MET A 194 55.00 11.81 -22.11
N TRP A 195 54.05 11.00 -21.65
CA TRP A 195 52.67 10.99 -22.16
C TRP A 195 51.75 11.49 -21.03
N PRO A 196 51.41 12.80 -21.03
CA PRO A 196 50.71 13.42 -19.92
C PRO A 196 49.19 13.19 -20.00
N SER A 197 48.51 13.20 -18.84
CA SER A 197 47.04 13.26 -18.75
C SER A 197 46.30 12.19 -19.57
N VAL A 198 46.66 10.92 -19.37
CA VAL A 198 46.13 9.74 -20.09
C VAL A 198 44.61 9.76 -20.25
N ALA A 199 44.16 9.57 -21.50
CA ALA A 199 42.76 9.65 -21.89
C ALA A 199 42.12 8.26 -22.13
N ARG A 200 40.78 8.22 -22.18
CA ARG A 200 40.02 6.98 -22.48
C ARG A 200 40.35 6.36 -23.84
N SER A 201 40.75 7.19 -24.80
CA SER A 201 41.25 6.79 -26.13
C SER A 201 42.50 5.93 -26.07
N ASP A 202 43.27 6.04 -24.99
CA ASP A 202 44.62 5.48 -24.88
C ASP A 202 44.58 4.06 -24.30
N LEU A 203 43.38 3.54 -24.00
CA LEU A 203 43.19 2.15 -23.57
C LEU A 203 43.64 1.19 -24.67
N ASN A 204 44.54 0.28 -24.31
CA ASN A 204 45.26 -0.63 -25.19
C ASN A 204 46.25 0.03 -26.16
N SER A 205 46.58 1.32 -25.99
CA SER A 205 47.65 1.95 -26.79
C SER A 205 48.98 1.24 -26.57
N ILE A 206 49.70 0.98 -27.66
CA ILE A 206 50.95 0.20 -27.67
C ILE A 206 52.13 1.17 -27.69
N PHE A 207 52.80 1.29 -26.54
CA PHE A 207 54.00 2.08 -26.32
C PHE A 207 55.23 1.25 -26.70
N THR A 208 55.86 1.57 -27.81
CA THR A 208 57.01 0.86 -28.39
C THR A 208 58.24 1.74 -28.38
N CYS A 209 59.35 1.25 -27.83
CA CYS A 209 60.65 1.83 -28.11
C CYS A 209 61.32 1.06 -29.26
N GLN A 210 61.88 1.79 -30.22
CA GLN A 210 62.49 1.26 -31.44
C GLN A 210 63.94 1.79 -31.57
N ALA A 211 64.89 0.87 -31.75
CA ALA A 211 66.30 1.16 -31.92
C ALA A 211 66.80 0.80 -33.32
N ILE A 212 67.38 1.78 -34.02
CA ILE A 212 67.77 1.67 -35.43
C ILE A 212 69.22 2.13 -35.63
N ASN A 213 70.10 1.20 -36.00
CA ASN A 213 71.47 1.51 -36.44
C ASN A 213 71.71 1.26 -37.94
N THR A 214 70.76 0.62 -38.64
CA THR A 214 70.85 0.33 -40.07
C THR A 214 69.48 0.06 -40.68
N GLN A 215 69.37 0.24 -42.01
CA GLN A 215 68.20 -0.13 -42.81
C GLN A 215 68.32 -1.56 -43.42
N LEU A 216 69.43 -2.27 -43.15
CA LEU A 216 69.68 -3.63 -43.65
C LEU A 216 69.00 -4.74 -42.82
N VAL A 217 68.40 -4.39 -41.69
CA VAL A 217 67.65 -5.29 -40.79
C VAL A 217 66.38 -4.60 -40.29
N GLU A 218 65.44 -5.40 -39.78
CA GLU A 218 64.35 -4.88 -38.95
C GLU A 218 64.92 -4.33 -37.63
N PRO A 219 64.39 -3.19 -37.15
CA PRO A 219 64.90 -2.54 -35.93
C PRO A 219 64.65 -3.39 -34.69
N ARG A 220 65.39 -3.11 -33.60
CA ARG A 220 65.14 -3.78 -32.31
C ARG A 220 64.04 -3.03 -31.57
N GLU A 221 62.99 -3.75 -31.16
CA GLU A 221 61.81 -3.17 -30.53
C GLU A 221 61.43 -3.86 -29.22
N SER A 222 60.84 -3.10 -28.31
CA SER A 222 60.20 -3.56 -27.08
C SER A 222 58.91 -2.76 -26.84
N SER A 223 57.81 -3.44 -26.53
CA SER A 223 56.46 -2.87 -26.53
C SER A 223 55.66 -3.16 -25.25
N TYR A 224 54.86 -2.19 -24.79
CA TYR A 224 53.93 -2.32 -23.67
C TYR A 224 52.53 -1.82 -24.05
N VAL A 225 51.50 -2.54 -23.61
CA VAL A 225 50.09 -2.18 -23.80
C VAL A 225 49.59 -1.40 -22.58
N LEU A 226 49.07 -0.19 -22.78
CA LEU A 226 48.52 0.65 -21.71
C LEU A 226 47.16 0.13 -21.22
N ASP A 227 47.06 -0.17 -19.93
CA ASP A 227 45.86 -0.70 -19.27
C ASP A 227 45.25 0.34 -18.34
N LEU A 228 43.93 0.59 -18.43
CA LEU A 228 43.26 1.65 -17.68
C LEU A 228 42.16 1.13 -16.74
N HIS A 229 42.11 1.69 -15.53
CA HIS A 229 40.91 1.75 -14.70
C HIS A 229 40.06 2.96 -15.12
N LEU A 230 38.82 2.71 -15.54
CA LEU A 230 37.89 3.72 -16.03
C LEU A 230 36.63 3.77 -15.17
N LYS A 231 36.26 4.94 -14.67
CA LYS A 231 34.98 5.19 -13.98
C LYS A 231 33.77 4.90 -14.89
N PRO A 232 32.53 4.77 -14.38
CA PRO A 232 31.34 4.72 -15.23
C PRO A 232 31.23 5.96 -16.14
N LEU A 233 30.72 5.78 -17.36
CA LEU A 233 30.46 6.87 -18.31
C LEU A 233 28.96 7.23 -18.39
N THR A 234 28.09 6.23 -18.28
CA THR A 234 26.63 6.41 -18.22
C THR A 234 26.01 5.57 -17.11
N VAL A 235 24.87 6.02 -16.60
CA VAL A 235 23.99 5.27 -15.68
C VAL A 235 22.55 5.66 -16.03
N GLU A 236 21.71 4.70 -16.43
CA GLU A 236 20.32 4.93 -16.76
C GLU A 236 19.40 3.86 -16.13
N ILE A 237 18.33 4.31 -15.48
CA ILE A 237 17.21 3.44 -15.07
C ILE A 237 16.28 3.26 -16.27
N VAL A 238 16.12 2.03 -16.75
CA VAL A 238 15.28 1.63 -17.89
C VAL A 238 14.06 0.80 -17.43
N ASN A 239 13.10 0.58 -18.32
CA ASN A 239 11.85 -0.17 -18.04
C ASN A 239 11.00 0.39 -16.88
N LYS A 240 11.09 1.70 -16.62
CA LYS A 240 10.25 2.43 -15.65
C LYS A 240 8.75 2.24 -15.99
N LYS A 241 7.92 1.97 -14.99
CA LYS A 241 6.44 1.94 -15.11
C LYS A 241 5.86 3.05 -14.24
N LEU A 242 4.99 3.88 -14.79
CA LEU A 242 4.26 4.93 -14.05
C LEU A 242 2.79 4.93 -14.49
N PRO A 243 1.83 5.15 -13.56
CA PRO A 243 2.00 5.11 -12.10
C PRO A 243 2.30 3.69 -11.60
N LEU A 244 2.71 3.57 -10.33
CA LEU A 244 2.86 2.30 -9.61
C LEU A 244 1.67 2.10 -8.66
N VAL A 245 1.09 0.90 -8.58
CA VAL A 245 0.07 0.58 -7.58
C VAL A 245 0.76 0.17 -6.28
N ALA A 246 0.30 0.68 -5.14
CA ALA A 246 0.81 0.29 -3.83
C ALA A 246 0.71 -1.23 -3.57
N ASP A 247 1.66 -1.75 -2.79
CA ASP A 247 1.80 -3.15 -2.35
C ASP A 247 1.93 -4.21 -3.47
N ARG A 248 1.89 -3.79 -4.75
CA ARG A 248 2.16 -4.62 -5.92
C ARG A 248 3.67 -4.73 -6.17
N ARG A 249 4.14 -5.92 -6.56
CA ARG A 249 5.55 -6.13 -6.94
C ARG A 249 5.87 -5.53 -8.30
N TYR A 250 7.00 -4.82 -8.35
CA TYR A 250 7.58 -4.26 -9.57
C TYR A 250 9.04 -4.65 -9.72
N GLU A 251 9.44 -4.80 -10.99
CA GLU A 251 10.81 -4.98 -11.42
C GLU A 251 11.22 -3.74 -12.23
N VAL A 252 12.42 -3.24 -11.99
CA VAL A 252 13.02 -2.12 -12.73
C VAL A 252 14.51 -2.38 -12.92
N GLN A 253 15.05 -1.96 -14.06
CA GLN A 253 16.43 -2.24 -14.45
C GLN A 253 17.25 -0.95 -14.46
N CYS A 254 18.53 -1.04 -14.14
CA CYS A 254 19.50 0.02 -14.34
C CYS A 254 20.69 -0.52 -15.13
N GLU A 255 21.14 0.26 -16.11
CA GLU A 255 22.29 -0.07 -16.95
C GLU A 255 23.37 0.99 -16.77
N SER A 256 24.62 0.55 -16.67
CA SER A 256 25.78 1.44 -16.63
C SER A 256 26.83 0.95 -17.60
N SER A 257 27.40 1.86 -18.39
CA SER A 257 28.39 1.53 -19.43
C SER A 257 29.71 2.27 -19.25
N GLY A 258 30.78 1.71 -19.83
CA GLY A 258 32.08 2.37 -19.95
C GLY A 258 32.95 2.36 -18.69
N SER A 259 32.60 1.58 -17.67
CA SER A 259 33.47 1.29 -16.53
C SER A 259 34.44 0.15 -16.84
N ARG A 260 35.69 0.26 -16.37
CA ARG A 260 36.71 -0.80 -16.45
C ARG A 260 37.48 -0.89 -15.13
N PRO A 261 37.45 -2.00 -14.37
CA PRO A 261 36.54 -3.14 -14.52
C PRO A 261 35.06 -2.73 -14.44
N ASN A 262 34.16 -3.69 -14.66
CA ASN A 262 32.72 -3.50 -14.53
C ASN A 262 32.36 -2.77 -13.21
N ALA A 263 31.35 -1.90 -13.27
CA ALA A 263 30.89 -1.18 -12.11
C ALA A 263 30.18 -2.11 -11.13
N ILE A 264 30.00 -1.66 -9.89
CA ILE A 264 29.04 -2.22 -8.94
C ILE A 264 27.85 -1.26 -8.89
N ILE A 265 26.65 -1.76 -9.17
CA ILE A 265 25.42 -0.97 -9.16
C ILE A 265 24.68 -1.16 -7.83
N THR A 266 24.45 -0.04 -7.17
CA THR A 266 23.77 0.05 -5.88
C THR A 266 22.46 0.84 -6.01
N TRP A 267 21.39 0.32 -5.41
CA TRP A 267 20.07 0.93 -5.44
C TRP A 267 19.71 1.55 -4.09
N TYR A 268 19.06 2.71 -4.10
CA TYR A 268 18.59 3.40 -2.90
C TYR A 268 17.15 3.87 -3.08
N LYS A 269 16.37 3.89 -1.99
CA LYS A 269 15.07 4.58 -1.89
C LYS A 269 15.21 5.68 -0.84
N GLY A 270 15.31 6.93 -1.28
CA GLY A 270 15.85 8.01 -0.44
C GLY A 270 17.23 7.62 0.12
N LYS A 271 17.43 7.74 1.43
CA LYS A 271 18.69 7.37 2.11
C LYS A 271 18.89 5.86 2.34
N ARG A 272 17.89 5.01 2.05
CA ARG A 272 17.93 3.57 2.39
C ARG A 272 18.38 2.73 1.19
N GLN A 273 19.54 2.07 1.30
CA GLN A 273 19.99 1.10 0.30
C GLN A 273 19.03 -0.10 0.21
N LEU A 274 18.76 -0.57 -1.01
CA LEU A 274 17.93 -1.72 -1.32
C LEU A 274 18.84 -2.92 -1.64
N ARG A 275 18.54 -4.09 -1.06
CA ARG A 275 19.38 -5.31 -1.16
C ARG A 275 18.86 -6.39 -2.12
N ARG A 276 17.67 -6.21 -2.70
CA ARG A 276 17.03 -7.19 -3.62
C ARG A 276 17.30 -6.81 -5.08
N ALA A 277 18.57 -6.85 -5.47
CA ALA A 277 18.99 -6.64 -6.84
C ALA A 277 19.77 -7.86 -7.36
N LYS A 278 19.55 -8.25 -8.62
CA LYS A 278 20.39 -9.18 -9.37
C LYS A 278 21.33 -8.38 -10.26
N GLU A 279 22.61 -8.70 -10.29
CA GLU A 279 23.60 -8.00 -11.12
C GLU A 279 24.18 -8.94 -12.17
N GLU A 280 24.28 -8.44 -13.41
CA GLU A 280 24.79 -9.15 -14.58
C GLU A 280 25.70 -8.20 -15.38
N ALA A 281 26.90 -8.62 -15.75
CA ALA A 281 27.85 -7.78 -16.48
C ALA A 281 28.30 -8.46 -17.78
N LEU A 282 28.11 -7.75 -18.90
CA LEU A 282 28.37 -8.26 -20.25
C LEU A 282 28.84 -7.11 -21.16
N ASN A 283 29.91 -7.32 -21.93
CA ASN A 283 30.39 -6.41 -22.98
C ASN A 283 30.52 -4.93 -22.53
N ASN A 284 31.23 -4.67 -21.43
CA ASN A 284 31.43 -3.34 -20.82
C ASN A 284 30.15 -2.63 -20.34
N ILE A 285 29.04 -3.34 -20.25
CA ILE A 285 27.78 -2.90 -19.65
C ILE A 285 27.52 -3.73 -18.38
N THR A 286 27.25 -3.04 -17.27
CA THR A 286 26.75 -3.65 -16.04
C THR A 286 25.24 -3.39 -15.98
N LYS A 287 24.45 -4.43 -15.74
CA LYS A 287 22.99 -4.36 -15.58
C LYS A 287 22.61 -4.83 -14.19
N SER A 288 21.69 -4.11 -13.56
CA SER A 288 21.18 -4.43 -12.23
C SER A 288 19.66 -4.39 -12.24
N ILE A 289 19.02 -5.48 -11.82
CA ILE A 289 17.58 -5.66 -11.83
C ILE A 289 17.07 -5.61 -10.40
N LEU A 290 16.40 -4.51 -10.03
CA LEU A 290 15.80 -4.29 -8.71
C LEU A 290 14.38 -4.84 -8.67
N ASN A 291 14.13 -5.74 -7.73
CA ASN A 291 12.79 -6.23 -7.41
C ASN A 291 12.28 -5.60 -6.11
N PHE A 292 11.24 -4.77 -6.20
CA PHE A 292 10.71 -4.01 -5.07
C PHE A 292 9.18 -4.00 -5.01
N VAL A 293 8.66 -3.48 -3.89
CA VAL A 293 7.24 -3.21 -3.65
C VAL A 293 7.17 -1.78 -3.11
N PRO A 294 6.42 -0.86 -3.72
CA PRO A 294 6.17 0.48 -3.19
C PRO A 294 5.01 0.43 -2.18
N THR A 295 5.14 1.13 -1.05
CA THR A 295 4.03 1.36 -0.12
C THR A 295 3.38 2.73 -0.38
N THR A 296 2.23 3.01 0.23
CA THR A 296 1.58 4.33 0.19
C THR A 296 2.51 5.48 0.57
N ASP A 297 3.33 5.29 1.61
CA ASP A 297 4.37 6.25 2.04
C ASP A 297 5.38 6.58 0.94
N ASP A 298 5.59 5.70 -0.04
CA ASP A 298 6.61 5.84 -1.09
C ASP A 298 6.21 6.78 -2.22
N ASP A 299 4.98 7.28 -2.23
CA ASP A 299 4.55 8.25 -3.23
C ASP A 299 5.44 9.49 -3.24
N GLY A 300 5.83 9.92 -4.45
CA GLY A 300 6.73 11.03 -4.68
C GLY A 300 8.19 10.84 -4.22
N LYS A 301 8.58 9.70 -3.64
CA LYS A 301 9.98 9.42 -3.26
C LYS A 301 10.87 9.23 -4.50
N LEU A 302 12.19 9.31 -4.28
CA LEU A 302 13.21 9.00 -5.28
C LEU A 302 13.75 7.57 -5.10
N ILE A 303 13.80 6.82 -6.19
CA ILE A 303 14.67 5.65 -6.37
C ILE A 303 15.95 6.13 -7.09
N THR A 304 17.11 5.90 -6.48
CA THR A 304 18.41 6.20 -7.07
C THR A 304 19.10 4.90 -7.49
N CYS A 305 19.64 4.87 -8.70
CA CYS A 305 20.65 3.89 -9.12
C CYS A 305 22.02 4.59 -9.14
N ARG A 306 23.01 4.00 -8.46
CA ARG A 306 24.38 4.53 -8.33
C ARG A 306 25.38 3.46 -8.76
N ALA A 307 26.17 3.75 -9.78
CA ALA A 307 27.24 2.88 -10.28
C ALA A 307 28.60 3.40 -9.82
N GLU A 308 29.44 2.51 -9.28
CA GLU A 308 30.74 2.84 -8.70
C GLU A 308 31.80 1.84 -9.21
N ASN A 309 32.99 2.31 -9.58
CA ASN A 309 34.07 1.42 -10.02
C ASN A 309 34.84 0.89 -8.79
N PRO A 310 35.02 -0.44 -8.62
CA PRO A 310 35.66 -1.03 -7.44
C PRO A 310 37.19 -0.81 -7.35
N LYS A 311 37.77 -0.01 -8.26
CA LYS A 311 39.20 0.31 -8.34
C LYS A 311 39.52 1.81 -8.47
N VAL A 312 38.55 2.66 -8.82
CA VAL A 312 38.71 4.12 -8.91
C VAL A 312 37.98 4.77 -7.74
N SER A 313 38.72 5.37 -6.82
CA SER A 313 38.17 5.82 -5.53
C SER A 313 37.38 7.13 -5.65
N GLY A 314 36.16 7.17 -5.10
CA GLY A 314 35.39 8.42 -4.92
C GLY A 314 34.68 8.97 -6.16
N LEU A 315 34.78 8.31 -7.31
CA LEU A 315 34.08 8.70 -8.55
C LEU A 315 32.99 7.69 -8.90
N PHE A 316 31.74 8.06 -8.59
CA PHE A 316 30.53 7.34 -8.96
C PHE A 316 29.65 8.20 -9.87
N LEU A 317 28.77 7.56 -10.63
CA LEU A 317 27.66 8.21 -11.31
C LEU A 317 26.35 7.71 -10.73
N GLU A 318 25.34 8.57 -10.68
CA GLU A 318 23.99 8.18 -10.25
C GLU A 318 22.92 8.81 -11.12
N THR A 319 21.76 8.16 -11.14
CA THR A 319 20.56 8.61 -11.84
C THR A 319 19.35 8.33 -10.96
N THR A 320 18.33 9.20 -11.05
CA THR A 320 17.18 9.15 -10.15
C THR A 320 15.87 8.99 -10.93
N TRP A 321 14.93 8.32 -10.29
CA TRP A 321 13.55 8.16 -10.75
C TRP A 321 12.63 8.52 -9.60
N LYS A 322 11.85 9.59 -9.77
CA LYS A 322 10.73 9.91 -8.88
C LYS A 322 9.60 8.92 -9.17
N ILE A 323 9.24 8.12 -8.17
CA ILE A 323 8.10 7.23 -8.26
C ILE A 323 6.80 7.97 -7.91
N GLU A 324 5.74 7.60 -8.62
CA GLU A 324 4.36 8.02 -8.37
C GLU A 324 3.60 6.75 -7.98
N VAL A 325 3.02 6.75 -6.78
CA VAL A 325 2.37 5.57 -6.21
C VAL A 325 0.90 5.88 -5.96
N ILE A 326 0.02 5.12 -6.63
CA ILE A 326 -1.43 5.21 -6.47
C ILE A 326 -1.94 4.14 -5.50
N TYR A 327 -2.95 4.52 -4.72
CA TYR A 327 -3.52 3.74 -3.61
C TYR A 327 -4.95 4.21 -3.30
N PRO A 328 -5.83 3.33 -2.79
CA PRO A 328 -7.15 3.73 -2.30
C PRO A 328 -7.02 4.65 -1.08
N PRO A 329 -8.03 5.47 -0.74
CA PRO A 329 -7.87 6.52 0.26
C PRO A 329 -7.48 5.98 1.64
N LEU A 330 -6.62 6.68 2.37
CA LEU A 330 -6.34 6.47 3.77
C LEU A 330 -7.18 7.48 4.56
N VAL A 331 -8.12 6.98 5.36
CA VAL A 331 -9.18 7.79 5.98
C VAL A 331 -9.12 7.68 7.51
N ASN A 332 -9.10 8.81 8.21
CA ASN A 332 -9.01 8.87 9.67
C ASN A 332 -9.98 9.93 10.22
N LEU A 333 -10.98 9.50 10.98
CA LEU A 333 -11.98 10.35 11.62
C LEU A 333 -11.50 10.79 13.00
N ARG A 334 -11.49 12.11 13.23
CA ARG A 334 -11.20 12.73 14.52
C ARG A 334 -12.30 13.69 14.95
N LEU A 335 -12.47 13.81 16.26
CA LEU A 335 -13.23 14.92 16.86
C LEU A 335 -12.35 16.19 16.88
N GLY A 336 -12.97 17.37 16.88
CA GLY A 336 -12.28 18.65 16.99
C GLY A 336 -11.41 18.75 18.25
N SER A 337 -10.24 19.39 18.14
CA SER A 337 -9.21 19.43 19.18
C SER A 337 -9.61 20.13 20.49
N THR A 338 -10.73 20.86 20.50
CA THR A 338 -11.33 21.51 21.68
C THR A 338 -12.31 20.60 22.44
N LEU A 339 -12.66 19.43 21.91
CA LEU A 339 -13.70 18.55 22.44
C LEU A 339 -13.09 17.28 23.04
N ILE A 340 -13.49 16.94 24.27
CA ILE A 340 -13.07 15.73 24.98
C ILE A 340 -14.22 14.71 24.89
N VAL A 341 -13.97 13.55 24.27
CA VAL A 341 -14.98 12.52 23.99
C VAL A 341 -15.80 12.14 25.23
N ASP A 342 -15.14 12.01 26.39
CA ASP A 342 -15.75 11.63 27.66
C ASP A 342 -16.48 12.75 28.42
N ASP A 343 -16.58 13.97 27.87
CA ASP A 343 -17.27 15.08 28.54
C ASP A 343 -18.32 15.83 27.69
N ILE A 344 -18.74 15.22 26.59
CA ILE A 344 -19.78 15.72 25.68
C ILE A 344 -21.17 15.64 26.33
N LYS A 345 -21.96 16.72 26.22
CA LYS A 345 -23.26 16.89 26.89
C LYS A 345 -24.37 17.28 25.93
N GLU A 346 -25.60 16.90 26.26
CA GLU A 346 -26.81 17.29 25.55
C GLU A 346 -26.98 18.82 25.55
N GLY A 347 -26.99 19.42 24.36
CA GLY A 347 -26.93 20.87 24.14
C GLY A 347 -25.62 21.39 23.54
N ASP A 348 -24.53 20.62 23.55
CA ASP A 348 -23.24 21.01 22.97
C ASP A 348 -23.27 21.07 21.42
N ASP A 349 -22.29 21.76 20.82
CA ASP A 349 -22.00 21.74 19.39
C ASP A 349 -20.75 20.86 19.13
N LEU A 350 -20.87 19.87 18.24
CA LEU A 350 -19.75 18.99 17.85
C LEU A 350 -19.18 19.34 16.49
N TYR A 351 -17.85 19.33 16.40
CA TYR A 351 -17.09 19.38 15.14
C TYR A 351 -16.32 18.06 14.97
N MET A 352 -16.44 17.45 13.81
CA MET A 352 -15.71 16.25 13.40
C MET A 352 -15.00 16.50 12.07
N GLU A 353 -13.80 15.93 11.92
CA GLU A 353 -12.96 16.08 10.74
C GLU A 353 -12.49 14.71 10.23
N CYS A 354 -12.71 14.48 8.94
CA CYS A 354 -12.35 13.28 8.22
C CYS A 354 -11.06 13.54 7.42
N GLN A 355 -9.92 13.15 7.98
CA GLN A 355 -8.61 13.34 7.36
C GLN A 355 -8.42 12.29 6.27
N ILE A 356 -8.18 12.73 5.02
CA ILE A 356 -8.07 11.85 3.84
C ILE A 356 -6.75 12.10 3.12
N GLN A 357 -5.95 11.04 2.95
CA GLN A 357 -4.78 11.01 2.06
C GLN A 357 -5.06 10.03 0.92
N ALA A 358 -4.91 10.44 -0.33
CA ALA A 358 -5.22 9.60 -1.49
C ALA A 358 -4.45 10.06 -2.74
N ASN A 359 -3.89 9.11 -3.49
CA ASN A 359 -3.38 9.32 -4.84
C ASN A 359 -3.99 8.25 -5.79
N PRO A 360 -4.72 8.60 -6.86
CA PRO A 360 -5.20 9.94 -7.19
C PRO A 360 -6.13 10.50 -6.09
N LYS A 361 -6.38 11.81 -6.13
CA LYS A 361 -7.25 12.50 -5.18
C LYS A 361 -8.65 11.86 -5.15
N PHE A 362 -9.26 11.82 -3.97
CA PHE A 362 -10.63 11.33 -3.80
C PHE A 362 -11.64 12.16 -4.60
N SER A 363 -12.67 11.49 -5.11
CA SER A 363 -13.73 12.04 -5.96
C SER A 363 -15.06 12.20 -5.24
N LYS A 364 -15.31 11.35 -4.23
CA LYS A 364 -16.52 11.35 -3.40
C LYS A 364 -16.16 11.05 -1.95
N MET A 365 -16.99 11.53 -1.04
CA MET A 365 -16.81 11.37 0.40
C MET A 365 -18.18 11.38 1.09
N TYR A 366 -18.34 10.51 2.08
CA TYR A 366 -19.58 10.24 2.79
C TYR A 366 -19.35 10.22 4.30
N TRP A 367 -20.40 10.54 5.05
CA TRP A 367 -20.46 10.45 6.50
C TRP A 367 -21.51 9.42 6.91
N MET A 368 -21.27 8.69 7.99
CA MET A 368 -22.15 7.63 8.49
C MET A 368 -22.31 7.73 10.01
N HIS A 369 -23.54 7.55 10.49
CA HIS A 369 -23.90 7.37 11.90
C HIS A 369 -24.62 6.03 12.03
N ASP A 370 -24.06 5.11 12.83
CA ASP A 370 -24.53 3.72 13.00
C ASP A 370 -24.76 2.98 11.66
N GLY A 371 -23.90 3.27 10.68
CA GLY A 371 -23.94 2.70 9.31
C GLY A 371 -24.88 3.42 8.34
N ILE A 372 -25.65 4.41 8.79
CA ILE A 372 -26.62 5.16 7.97
C ILE A 372 -25.98 6.45 7.46
N LEU A 373 -26.14 6.73 6.16
CA LEU A 373 -25.56 7.90 5.49
C LEU A 373 -26.13 9.23 6.01
N ILE A 374 -25.25 10.13 6.45
CA ILE A 374 -25.58 11.48 6.94
C ILE A 374 -25.65 12.46 5.75
N SER A 375 -26.86 12.95 5.48
CA SER A 375 -27.11 14.05 4.55
C SER A 375 -26.84 15.42 5.20
N HIS A 376 -26.47 16.42 4.39
CA HIS A 376 -26.43 17.81 4.86
C HIS A 376 -27.88 18.27 5.10
N ASN A 377 -28.19 18.76 6.30
CA ASN A 377 -29.50 19.28 6.67
C ASN A 377 -29.37 20.37 7.75
N ALA A 378 -29.19 21.63 7.31
CA ALA A 378 -29.04 22.77 8.22
C ALA A 378 -30.28 22.99 9.13
N SER A 379 -31.49 22.67 8.66
CA SER A 379 -32.71 22.75 9.48
C SER A 379 -32.71 21.73 10.63
N ALA A 380 -32.12 20.56 10.42
CA ALA A 380 -31.85 19.56 11.46
C ALA A 380 -30.52 19.80 12.20
N ARG A 381 -29.86 20.95 12.00
CA ARG A 381 -28.56 21.33 12.59
C ARG A 381 -27.37 20.44 12.19
N VAL A 382 -27.47 19.76 11.04
CA VAL A 382 -26.44 18.88 10.48
C VAL A 382 -25.74 19.58 9.32
N ILE A 383 -24.57 20.16 9.56
CA ILE A 383 -23.83 20.97 8.58
C ILE A 383 -22.59 20.18 8.12
N ARG A 384 -22.68 19.59 6.94
CA ARG A 384 -21.54 18.95 6.25
C ARG A 384 -20.85 19.96 5.32
N SER A 385 -19.52 20.10 5.42
CA SER A 385 -18.70 20.96 4.56
C SER A 385 -17.38 20.26 4.21
N ASN A 386 -17.25 19.79 2.96
CA ASN A 386 -16.10 19.01 2.49
C ASN A 386 -15.71 17.87 3.46
N GLN A 387 -14.55 17.97 4.11
CA GLN A 387 -14.01 16.98 5.06
C GLN A 387 -14.52 17.15 6.50
N SER A 388 -15.37 18.14 6.78
CA SER A 388 -15.88 18.44 8.12
C SER A 388 -17.38 18.17 8.26
N LEU A 389 -17.79 17.70 9.44
CA LEU A 389 -19.19 17.56 9.86
C LEU A 389 -19.39 18.30 11.18
N VAL A 390 -20.41 19.17 11.22
CA VAL A 390 -20.82 19.90 12.42
C VAL A 390 -22.24 19.50 12.79
N LEU A 391 -22.44 19.17 14.07
CA LEU A 391 -23.74 18.84 14.66
C LEU A 391 -24.02 19.84 15.78
N GLN A 392 -24.99 20.75 15.60
CA GLN A 392 -25.25 21.81 16.59
C GLN A 392 -26.38 21.45 17.56
N LYS A 393 -26.21 21.81 18.84
CA LYS A 393 -27.15 21.55 19.94
C LYS A 393 -27.61 20.10 19.95
N ILE A 394 -26.65 19.21 20.11
CA ILE A 394 -26.81 17.75 20.06
C ILE A 394 -27.82 17.25 21.10
N THR A 395 -28.43 16.10 20.82
CA THR A 395 -29.32 15.40 21.75
C THR A 395 -28.75 14.03 22.09
N ARG A 396 -29.23 13.40 23.15
CA ARG A 396 -28.88 12.01 23.54
C ARG A 396 -28.99 11.01 22.38
N ASN A 397 -29.93 11.23 21.45
CA ASN A 397 -30.15 10.42 20.24
C ASN A 397 -29.04 10.55 19.18
N THR A 398 -28.14 11.52 19.31
CA THR A 398 -26.94 11.62 18.45
C THR A 398 -25.79 10.73 18.93
N SER A 399 -25.90 10.11 20.11
CA SER A 399 -24.97 9.05 20.53
C SER A 399 -24.98 7.88 19.55
N GLY A 400 -23.85 7.21 19.41
CA GLY A 400 -23.67 6.12 18.44
C GLY A 400 -22.34 6.22 17.72
N ASN A 401 -22.15 5.37 16.71
CA ASN A 401 -20.88 5.20 16.03
C ASN A 401 -20.79 6.04 14.75
N TYR A 402 -19.86 7.00 14.74
CA TYR A 402 -19.57 7.82 13.58
C TYR A 402 -18.41 7.26 12.77
N SER A 403 -18.50 7.39 11.45
CA SER A 403 -17.42 7.07 10.51
C SER A 403 -17.56 7.91 9.24
N CYS A 404 -16.51 7.98 8.44
CA CYS A 404 -16.56 8.56 7.10
C CYS A 404 -15.97 7.59 6.07
N SER A 405 -16.48 7.65 4.84
CA SER A 405 -15.98 6.88 3.69
C SER A 405 -15.46 7.81 2.61
N ALA A 406 -14.42 7.42 1.86
CA ALA A 406 -13.89 8.17 0.74
C ALA A 406 -13.57 7.25 -0.46
N ILE A 407 -13.77 7.78 -1.68
CA ILE A 407 -13.65 7.00 -2.92
C ILE A 407 -12.71 7.70 -3.91
N ASN A 408 -11.69 7.00 -4.41
CA ASN A 408 -10.90 7.40 -5.59
C ASN A 408 -10.98 6.32 -6.70
N ALA A 409 -10.08 6.37 -7.68
CA ALA A 409 -10.05 5.40 -8.78
C ALA A 409 -9.60 3.98 -8.37
N GLU A 410 -8.84 3.87 -7.28
CA GLU A 410 -8.29 2.60 -6.78
C GLU A 410 -9.23 1.89 -5.78
N GLY A 411 -10.22 2.60 -5.21
CA GLY A 411 -11.24 1.99 -4.37
C GLY A 411 -11.97 2.95 -3.42
N GLU A 412 -12.80 2.35 -2.56
CA GLU A 412 -13.50 2.98 -1.45
C GLU A 412 -12.97 2.43 -0.11
N THR A 413 -12.82 3.31 0.88
CA THR A 413 -12.31 2.97 2.22
C THR A 413 -13.03 3.76 3.31
N VAL A 414 -13.21 3.12 4.47
CA VAL A 414 -13.91 3.67 5.63
C VAL A 414 -12.92 3.97 6.77
N SER A 415 -13.18 5.03 7.53
CA SER A 415 -12.40 5.43 8.69
C SER A 415 -12.47 4.44 9.86
N ASN A 416 -11.64 4.68 10.87
CA ASN A 416 -11.91 4.25 12.24
C ASN A 416 -13.34 4.66 12.68
N GLN A 417 -13.92 3.86 13.57
CA GLN A 417 -15.22 4.11 14.16
C GLN A 417 -15.07 4.96 15.42
N LEU A 418 -15.78 6.10 15.48
CA LEU A 418 -15.80 7.02 16.61
C LEU A 418 -17.10 6.82 17.40
N SER A 419 -17.02 6.10 18.52
CA SER A 419 -18.15 5.90 19.44
C SER A 419 -18.44 7.18 20.23
N LEU A 420 -19.47 7.93 19.83
CA LEU A 420 -19.94 9.13 20.52
C LEU A 420 -20.91 8.75 21.65
N ARG A 421 -20.64 9.26 22.86
CA ARG A 421 -21.53 9.16 24.02
C ARG A 421 -21.90 10.56 24.48
N VAL A 422 -23.19 10.90 24.40
CA VAL A 422 -23.71 12.20 24.86
C VAL A 422 -24.29 12.05 26.26
N LYS A 423 -23.68 12.71 27.25
CA LYS A 423 -24.20 12.78 28.62
C LYS A 423 -25.45 13.67 28.67
N TYR A 424 -26.41 13.35 29.55
CA TYR A 424 -27.65 14.12 29.70
C TYR A 424 -28.15 14.13 31.15
N ALA A 425 -28.82 15.22 31.55
CA ALA A 425 -29.44 15.33 32.86
C ALA A 425 -30.61 14.34 33.03
N PRO A 426 -30.96 13.92 34.27
CA PRO A 426 -31.95 12.87 34.49
C PRO A 426 -33.35 13.23 33.98
N VAL A 427 -34.06 12.25 33.41
CA VAL A 427 -35.44 12.36 32.91
C VAL A 427 -36.25 11.17 33.39
N CYS A 428 -37.54 11.35 33.67
CA CYS A 428 -38.43 10.25 34.07
C CYS A 428 -38.42 9.09 33.07
N LYS A 429 -38.37 7.86 33.57
CA LYS A 429 -38.52 6.65 32.74
C LYS A 429 -39.96 6.48 32.21
N VAL A 430 -40.92 7.06 32.92
CA VAL A 430 -42.34 7.13 32.52
C VAL A 430 -42.77 8.60 32.58
N ASP A 431 -43.11 9.16 31.42
CA ASP A 431 -43.51 10.58 31.28
C ASP A 431 -45.03 10.77 31.48
N LYS A 432 -45.53 10.28 32.63
CA LYS A 432 -46.94 10.36 33.06
C LYS A 432 -47.02 10.41 34.57
N THR A 433 -48.03 11.11 35.11
CA THR A 433 -48.35 11.08 36.54
C THR A 433 -48.72 9.67 36.98
N ILE A 434 -48.03 9.14 37.99
CA ILE A 434 -48.30 7.80 38.55
C ILE A 434 -49.27 7.93 39.72
N ILE A 435 -50.45 7.31 39.64
CA ILE A 435 -51.38 7.26 40.78
C ILE A 435 -50.87 6.25 41.80
N VAL A 436 -50.85 6.67 43.07
CA VAL A 436 -50.46 5.85 44.21
C VAL A 436 -51.61 5.86 45.21
N GLY A 437 -52.45 4.83 45.15
CA GLY A 437 -53.48 4.64 46.17
C GLY A 437 -52.84 4.35 47.54
N ALA A 438 -53.46 4.86 48.60
CA ALA A 438 -52.94 4.78 49.97
C ALA A 438 -54.09 4.74 51.00
N PHE A 439 -54.04 3.81 51.96
CA PHE A 439 -54.92 3.82 53.11
C PHE A 439 -54.26 4.53 54.30
N ARG A 440 -55.06 4.98 55.26
CA ARG A 440 -54.56 5.69 56.46
C ARG A 440 -53.64 4.77 57.27
N SER A 441 -52.46 5.29 57.62
CA SER A 441 -51.38 4.59 58.31
C SER A 441 -50.78 3.39 57.55
N GLU A 442 -50.98 3.30 56.23
CA GLU A 442 -50.33 2.29 55.39
C GLU A 442 -48.89 2.70 55.03
N HIS A 443 -47.92 1.80 55.22
CA HIS A 443 -46.52 2.02 54.82
C HIS A 443 -46.32 1.71 53.32
N LEU A 444 -45.83 2.68 52.56
CA LEU A 444 -45.71 2.64 51.11
C LEU A 444 -44.27 2.91 50.65
N ASN A 445 -43.83 2.20 49.62
CA ASN A 445 -42.56 2.44 48.94
C ASN A 445 -42.84 3.07 47.56
N VAL A 446 -42.77 4.40 47.46
CA VAL A 446 -42.94 5.12 46.19
C VAL A 446 -41.62 5.09 45.42
N ILE A 447 -41.62 4.45 44.25
CA ILE A 447 -40.40 4.23 43.45
C ILE A 447 -40.35 5.25 42.31
N CYS A 448 -39.37 6.14 42.37
CA CYS A 448 -38.96 7.02 41.28
C CYS A 448 -37.84 6.35 40.48
N GLU A 449 -38.01 6.22 39.16
CA GLU A 449 -36.99 5.69 38.25
C GLU A 449 -36.75 6.67 37.10
N VAL A 450 -35.47 7.04 36.89
CA VAL A 450 -35.05 8.00 35.88
C VAL A 450 -34.01 7.40 34.94
N ASN A 451 -34.06 7.82 33.68
CA ASN A 451 -33.02 7.58 32.69
C ASN A 451 -32.03 8.76 32.76
N ALA A 452 -30.74 8.48 32.94
CA ALA A 452 -29.68 9.48 33.04
C ALA A 452 -28.33 8.90 32.60
N ASP A 453 -27.51 9.70 31.92
CA ASP A 453 -26.10 9.38 31.71
C ASP A 453 -25.21 10.58 32.09
N PRO A 454 -24.34 10.49 33.11
CA PRO A 454 -24.17 9.36 34.02
C PRO A 454 -25.30 9.25 35.04
N GLN A 455 -25.25 8.16 35.82
CA GLN A 455 -26.17 7.84 36.91
C GLN A 455 -26.41 9.02 37.87
N PRO A 456 -27.65 9.24 38.36
CA PRO A 456 -27.95 10.36 39.25
C PRO A 456 -27.09 10.31 40.53
N ARG A 457 -26.39 11.39 40.86
CA ARG A 457 -25.63 11.51 42.11
C ARG A 457 -26.55 11.57 43.32
N SER A 458 -27.65 12.30 43.20
CA SER A 458 -28.64 12.54 44.27
C SER A 458 -30.06 12.63 43.72
N PHE A 459 -31.02 12.51 44.63
CA PHE A 459 -32.44 12.79 44.38
C PHE A 459 -32.96 13.77 45.44
N LYS A 460 -34.07 14.44 45.14
CA LYS A 460 -34.86 15.26 46.05
C LYS A 460 -36.33 14.84 45.91
N TRP A 461 -37.07 14.84 47.01
CA TRP A 461 -38.51 14.56 47.02
C TRP A 461 -39.26 15.72 47.67
N LYS A 462 -40.33 16.20 47.04
CA LYS A 462 -41.21 17.23 47.62
C LYS A 462 -42.65 16.74 47.64
N PHE A 463 -43.35 17.05 48.73
CA PHE A 463 -44.79 16.85 48.86
C PHE A 463 -45.49 18.20 48.67
N ASN A 464 -46.64 18.18 47.99
CA ASN A 464 -47.47 19.33 47.69
C ASN A 464 -48.94 18.97 47.91
N SER A 465 -49.61 19.68 48.82
CA SER A 465 -51.03 19.55 49.13
C SER A 465 -51.77 20.85 48.78
N SER A 466 -53.09 20.88 48.93
CA SER A 466 -53.91 22.08 48.70
C SER A 466 -53.60 23.27 49.62
N GLY A 467 -52.68 23.14 50.58
CA GLY A 467 -52.29 24.22 51.51
C GLY A 467 -50.78 24.41 51.72
N GLU A 468 -49.91 23.44 51.38
CA GLU A 468 -48.48 23.54 51.65
C GLU A 468 -47.62 22.75 50.64
N THR A 469 -46.40 23.22 50.38
CA THR A 469 -45.36 22.45 49.66
C THR A 469 -44.07 22.44 50.47
N TYR A 470 -43.54 21.24 50.78
CA TYR A 470 -42.28 21.08 51.53
C TYR A 470 -41.40 19.96 50.99
N GLU A 471 -40.09 20.04 51.26
CA GLU A 471 -39.12 19.00 50.88
C GLU A 471 -39.08 17.88 51.94
N LEU A 472 -39.17 16.63 51.50
CA LEU A 472 -39.14 15.46 52.38
C LEU A 472 -37.71 15.15 52.81
N SER A 473 -37.54 14.83 54.09
CA SER A 473 -36.22 14.61 54.67
C SER A 473 -35.49 13.42 54.04
N LYS A 474 -34.15 13.47 54.05
CA LYS A 474 -33.28 12.54 53.32
C LYS A 474 -33.20 11.15 53.96
N GLU A 475 -33.70 11.03 55.18
CA GLU A 475 -33.80 9.79 55.94
C GLU A 475 -35.03 8.96 55.50
N ARG A 476 -36.05 9.61 54.91
CA ARG A 476 -37.26 8.95 54.39
C ARG A 476 -37.06 8.28 53.03
N HIS A 477 -35.95 8.54 52.33
CA HIS A 477 -35.73 8.01 50.99
C HIS A 477 -34.28 7.61 50.73
N TYR A 478 -34.07 6.54 49.98
CA TYR A 478 -32.72 6.09 49.60
C TYR A 478 -32.58 5.92 48.09
N LYS A 479 -31.34 6.10 47.61
CA LYS A 479 -30.96 5.87 46.21
C LYS A 479 -30.59 4.40 46.01
N ASN A 480 -31.04 3.82 44.90
CA ASN A 480 -30.62 2.51 44.41
C ASN A 480 -30.36 2.60 42.90
N GLY A 481 -29.11 2.87 42.50
CA GLY A 481 -28.76 3.13 41.09
C GLY A 481 -29.52 4.33 40.50
N SER A 482 -30.23 4.11 39.39
CA SER A 482 -31.12 5.08 38.73
C SER A 482 -32.48 5.26 39.43
N LYS A 483 -32.69 4.63 40.59
CA LYS A 483 -33.93 4.70 41.37
C LYS A 483 -33.78 5.48 42.66
N SER A 484 -34.85 6.11 43.10
CA SER A 484 -35.04 6.55 44.48
C SER A 484 -36.31 5.91 45.03
N ILE A 485 -36.22 5.37 46.25
CA ILE A 485 -37.34 4.72 46.94
C ILE A 485 -37.67 5.57 48.16
N LEU A 486 -38.84 6.20 48.14
CA LEU A 486 -39.38 6.99 49.25
C LEU A 486 -40.29 6.12 50.09
N GLN A 487 -40.02 6.05 51.40
CA GLN A 487 -40.89 5.49 52.40
C GLN A 487 -41.91 6.56 52.82
N TYR A 488 -43.17 6.36 52.41
CA TYR A 488 -44.27 7.29 52.66
C TYR A 488 -45.37 6.60 53.48
N THR A 489 -46.11 7.37 54.28
CA THR A 489 -47.18 6.85 55.16
C THR A 489 -48.11 8.00 55.51
N PRO A 490 -49.33 8.08 54.93
CA PRO A 490 -50.28 9.14 55.25
C PRO A 490 -50.92 8.87 56.63
N ILE A 491 -50.82 9.84 57.53
CA ILE A 491 -51.35 9.77 58.91
C ILE A 491 -52.61 10.63 59.04
N MET A 492 -52.66 11.74 58.30
CA MET A 492 -53.75 12.71 58.28
C MET A 492 -54.29 12.91 56.87
N ASP A 493 -55.47 13.51 56.75
CA ASP A 493 -56.13 13.68 55.44
C ASP A 493 -55.44 14.76 54.58
N GLN A 494 -54.51 15.53 55.17
CA GLN A 494 -53.59 16.45 54.50
C GLN A 494 -52.36 15.76 53.89
N ASP A 495 -52.11 14.48 54.19
CA ASP A 495 -51.02 13.68 53.61
C ASP A 495 -51.42 13.01 52.27
N TYR A 496 -52.61 13.31 51.74
CA TYR A 496 -53.01 12.96 50.37
C TYR A 496 -52.78 14.17 49.47
N GLY A 497 -52.06 13.97 48.37
CA GLY A 497 -51.52 15.08 47.57
C GLY A 497 -50.48 14.61 46.56
N THR A 498 -49.75 15.55 45.99
CA THR A 498 -48.79 15.29 44.92
C THR A 498 -47.39 15.16 45.47
N LEU A 499 -46.78 13.98 45.29
CA LEU A 499 -45.35 13.76 45.50
C LEU A 499 -44.60 14.03 44.19
N THR A 500 -43.46 14.70 44.28
CA THR A 500 -42.58 14.98 43.13
C THR A 500 -41.15 14.53 43.43
N CYS A 501 -40.51 13.91 42.45
CA CYS A 501 -39.14 13.41 42.51
C CYS A 501 -38.25 14.11 41.48
N THR A 502 -37.10 14.62 41.90
CA THR A 502 -36.12 15.27 41.03
C THR A 502 -34.76 14.59 41.19
N GLY A 503 -34.22 14.00 40.13
CA GLY A 503 -32.85 13.48 40.07
C GLY A 503 -31.83 14.54 39.66
N GLN A 504 -30.57 14.39 40.08
CA GLN A 504 -29.46 15.26 39.68
C GLN A 504 -28.19 14.45 39.41
N ASN A 505 -27.52 14.68 38.28
CA ASN A 505 -26.21 14.11 37.96
C ASN A 505 -25.16 15.22 37.75
N GLU A 506 -24.00 14.92 37.13
CA GLU A 506 -22.95 15.90 36.86
C GLU A 506 -23.26 16.86 35.69
N VAL A 507 -24.22 16.51 34.83
CA VAL A 507 -24.66 17.36 33.71
C VAL A 507 -25.66 18.41 34.20
N GLY A 508 -26.57 18.01 35.10
CA GLY A 508 -27.54 18.92 35.68
C GLY A 508 -28.56 18.27 36.59
N GLU A 509 -29.49 19.11 37.06
CA GLU A 509 -30.71 18.70 37.74
C GLU A 509 -31.84 18.50 36.73
N GLN A 510 -32.71 17.53 37.00
CA GLN A 510 -33.85 17.17 36.17
C GLN A 510 -34.84 18.34 36.02
N THR A 511 -35.12 18.73 34.78
CA THR A 511 -35.96 19.89 34.45
C THR A 511 -37.45 19.66 34.66
N VAL A 512 -37.94 18.45 34.40
CA VAL A 512 -39.34 18.02 34.61
C VAL A 512 -39.34 16.91 35.67
N PRO A 513 -39.82 17.16 36.91
CA PRO A 513 -39.81 16.16 37.98
C PRO A 513 -40.84 15.05 37.74
N CYS A 514 -40.57 13.86 38.25
CA CYS A 514 -41.51 12.74 38.15
C CYS A 514 -42.63 12.91 39.17
N VAL A 515 -43.88 12.91 38.70
CA VAL A 515 -45.06 13.26 39.48
C VAL A 515 -45.82 12.01 39.90
N PHE A 516 -46.17 11.93 41.17
CA PHE A 516 -46.96 10.86 41.76
C PHE A 516 -48.16 11.46 42.49
N GLN A 517 -49.37 10.99 42.20
CA GLN A 517 -50.57 11.45 42.89
C GLN A 517 -50.96 10.45 43.98
N VAL A 518 -50.74 10.83 45.24
CA VAL A 518 -51.19 10.05 46.40
C VAL A 518 -52.67 10.33 46.62
N ILE A 519 -53.49 9.28 46.60
CA ILE A 519 -54.94 9.37 46.81
C ILE A 519 -55.37 8.39 47.91
N LEU A 520 -56.42 8.76 48.67
CA LEU A 520 -57.04 7.85 49.62
C LEU A 520 -57.63 6.66 48.83
N ALA A 521 -57.11 5.47 49.08
CA ALA A 521 -57.57 4.25 48.43
C ALA A 521 -57.58 3.05 49.37
N ALA A 522 -58.61 2.22 49.24
CA ALA A 522 -58.83 1.00 50.01
C ALA A 522 -58.92 -0.22 49.09
N LEU A 523 -59.09 -1.40 49.69
CA LEU A 523 -59.59 -2.57 48.95
C LEU A 523 -60.99 -2.26 48.38
N PRO A 524 -61.35 -2.82 47.21
CA PRO A 524 -62.68 -2.63 46.65
C PRO A 524 -63.72 -3.34 47.52
N SER A 525 -64.93 -2.80 47.56
CA SER A 525 -66.05 -3.44 48.22
C SER A 525 -66.48 -4.69 47.44
N PRO A 526 -67.02 -5.74 48.10
CA PRO A 526 -67.64 -6.84 47.39
C PRO A 526 -68.72 -6.36 46.42
N VAL A 527 -68.89 -7.09 45.32
CA VAL A 527 -70.03 -6.91 44.42
C VAL A 527 -71.35 -7.16 45.17
N ARG A 528 -72.45 -6.60 44.69
CA ARG A 528 -73.75 -6.64 45.37
C ARG A 528 -74.85 -7.06 44.40
N ASN A 529 -75.92 -7.65 44.94
CA ASN A 529 -77.09 -8.06 44.15
C ASN A 529 -76.73 -8.90 42.91
N CYS A 530 -75.95 -9.96 43.11
CA CYS A 530 -75.64 -10.93 42.06
C CYS A 530 -76.88 -11.78 41.75
N SER A 531 -77.40 -11.68 40.53
CA SER A 531 -78.42 -12.55 39.96
C SER A 531 -77.80 -13.57 39.00
N ILE A 532 -78.50 -14.69 38.84
CA ILE A 532 -78.33 -15.58 37.69
C ILE A 532 -79.48 -15.26 36.75
N ASN A 533 -79.15 -14.68 35.59
CA ASN A 533 -80.16 -14.18 34.65
C ASN A 533 -80.64 -15.29 33.71
N ASN A 534 -79.72 -16.16 33.30
CA ASN A 534 -79.95 -17.25 32.38
C ASN A 534 -79.19 -18.49 32.87
N GLN A 535 -79.88 -19.63 32.97
CA GLN A 535 -79.32 -20.89 33.43
C GLN A 535 -79.87 -22.04 32.61
N THR A 536 -78.98 -22.83 32.01
CA THR A 536 -79.30 -24.09 31.34
C THR A 536 -78.42 -25.22 31.91
N LEU A 537 -78.49 -26.43 31.36
CA LEU A 537 -77.54 -27.50 31.67
C LEU A 537 -76.11 -27.20 31.19
N HIS A 538 -75.97 -26.34 30.17
CA HIS A 538 -74.70 -26.07 29.48
C HIS A 538 -74.22 -24.62 29.63
N SER A 539 -75.02 -23.71 30.20
CA SER A 539 -74.66 -22.29 30.32
C SER A 539 -75.16 -21.63 31.60
N LEU A 540 -74.41 -20.63 32.07
CA LEU A 540 -74.67 -19.88 33.29
C LEU A 540 -74.25 -18.42 33.14
N GLU A 541 -75.23 -17.52 33.10
CA GLU A 541 -75.03 -16.08 33.08
C GLU A 541 -75.16 -15.50 34.48
N ILE A 542 -74.07 -14.93 35.01
CA ILE A 542 -74.02 -14.24 36.30
C ILE A 542 -73.85 -12.74 36.06
N GLN A 543 -74.78 -11.94 36.58
CA GLN A 543 -74.67 -10.49 36.58
C GLN A 543 -74.75 -9.97 38.02
N CYS A 544 -73.79 -9.14 38.42
CA CYS A 544 -73.84 -8.42 39.69
C CYS A 544 -73.90 -6.91 39.45
N ILE A 545 -74.07 -6.14 40.52
CA ILE A 545 -73.87 -4.70 40.56
C ILE A 545 -72.49 -4.43 41.21
N PRO A 546 -71.65 -3.52 40.67
CA PRO A 546 -70.38 -3.20 41.29
C PRO A 546 -70.54 -2.59 42.70
N GLY A 547 -69.57 -2.93 43.57
CA GLY A 547 -69.35 -2.27 44.85
C GLY A 547 -68.60 -0.94 44.68
N TYR A 548 -68.40 -0.21 45.77
CA TYR A 548 -67.49 0.94 45.79
C TYR A 548 -66.06 0.46 45.49
N ASP A 549 -65.42 1.08 44.50
CA ASP A 549 -64.14 0.67 43.90
C ASP A 549 -62.92 0.83 44.82
N GLY A 550 -63.10 1.50 45.96
CA GLY A 550 -62.03 1.82 46.89
C GLY A 550 -61.17 3.00 46.44
N GLY A 551 -61.64 3.86 45.52
CA GLY A 551 -60.92 5.04 45.02
C GLY A 551 -59.89 4.73 43.94
N LEU A 552 -59.89 3.53 43.36
CA LEU A 552 -59.01 3.09 42.28
C LEU A 552 -59.81 2.26 41.27
N PRO A 553 -59.46 2.29 39.97
CA PRO A 553 -60.08 1.40 38.98
C PRO A 553 -60.07 -0.06 39.43
N GLN A 554 -61.27 -0.65 39.49
CA GLN A 554 -61.49 -2.05 39.84
C GLN A 554 -61.84 -2.87 38.59
N ILE A 555 -61.40 -4.12 38.58
CA ILE A 555 -61.83 -5.18 37.66
C ILE A 555 -62.59 -6.24 38.45
N PHE A 556 -63.27 -7.15 37.76
CA PHE A 556 -64.12 -8.16 38.38
C PHE A 556 -63.66 -9.57 38.00
N LEU A 557 -63.66 -10.48 38.97
CA LEU A 557 -63.14 -11.83 38.85
C LEU A 557 -64.22 -12.83 39.28
N LEU A 558 -64.54 -13.81 38.45
CA LEU A 558 -65.41 -14.94 38.79
C LEU A 558 -64.57 -16.21 38.88
N GLU A 559 -64.47 -16.76 40.10
CA GLU A 559 -63.89 -18.08 40.35
C GLU A 559 -65.00 -19.13 40.47
N LEU A 560 -64.97 -20.14 39.61
CA LEU A 560 -65.84 -21.32 39.69
C LEU A 560 -65.05 -22.46 40.34
N ILE A 561 -65.48 -22.90 41.51
CA ILE A 561 -64.71 -23.80 42.40
C ILE A 561 -65.54 -25.04 42.68
N ALA A 562 -64.97 -26.23 42.55
CA ALA A 562 -65.65 -27.46 42.92
C ALA A 562 -65.70 -27.64 44.45
N ILE A 563 -66.86 -28.02 44.98
CA ILE A 563 -67.17 -27.88 46.40
C ILE A 563 -66.45 -28.93 47.26
N ARG A 564 -66.29 -30.18 46.79
CA ARG A 564 -65.66 -31.25 47.59
C ARG A 564 -64.13 -31.16 47.55
N SER A 565 -63.53 -31.02 46.36
CA SER A 565 -62.06 -30.91 46.21
C SER A 565 -61.50 -29.53 46.55
N GLY A 566 -62.32 -28.47 46.54
CA GLY A 566 -61.87 -27.07 46.64
C GLY A 566 -61.11 -26.57 45.41
N LYS A 567 -61.06 -27.36 44.32
CA LYS A 567 -60.28 -27.05 43.11
C LYS A 567 -60.96 -25.99 42.26
N LEU A 568 -60.21 -24.96 41.88
CA LEU A 568 -60.61 -23.97 40.86
C LEU A 568 -60.78 -24.67 39.50
N ARG A 569 -61.98 -24.56 38.91
CA ARG A 569 -62.38 -25.18 37.63
C ARG A 569 -62.33 -24.18 36.48
N LEU A 570 -62.78 -22.95 36.72
CA LEU A 570 -62.77 -21.85 35.77
C LEU A 570 -62.48 -20.54 36.51
N ASN A 571 -61.78 -19.62 35.83
CA ASN A 571 -61.55 -18.26 36.31
C ASN A 571 -61.78 -17.30 35.14
N LEU A 572 -62.72 -16.37 35.28
CA LEU A 572 -63.04 -15.35 34.27
C LEU A 572 -62.77 -13.96 34.85
N THR A 573 -62.08 -13.11 34.08
CA THR A 573 -61.88 -11.70 34.41
C THR A 573 -62.69 -10.83 33.45
N ASN A 574 -63.47 -9.90 33.98
CA ASN A 574 -64.09 -8.82 33.20
C ASN A 574 -63.56 -7.48 33.74
N VAL A 575 -63.20 -6.56 32.85
CA VAL A 575 -62.50 -5.31 33.20
C VAL A 575 -63.47 -4.21 33.60
N ASP A 576 -64.63 -4.12 32.93
CA ASP A 576 -65.51 -2.96 33.00
C ASP A 576 -66.75 -3.20 33.88
N GLU A 577 -67.34 -4.40 33.84
CA GLU A 577 -68.56 -4.75 34.60
C GLU A 577 -68.47 -6.15 35.23
N PRO A 578 -69.10 -6.40 36.40
CA PRO A 578 -69.20 -7.73 37.00
C PRO A 578 -70.31 -8.56 36.33
N SER A 579 -70.19 -8.77 35.02
CA SER A 579 -71.05 -9.63 34.21
C SER A 579 -70.21 -10.72 33.56
N PHE A 580 -70.68 -11.97 33.63
CA PHE A 580 -69.95 -13.16 33.20
C PHE A 580 -70.92 -14.17 32.57
N ASN A 581 -70.66 -14.58 31.33
CA ASN A 581 -71.28 -15.77 30.76
C ASN A 581 -70.29 -16.95 30.84
N ILE A 582 -70.77 -18.10 31.31
CA ILE A 582 -70.06 -19.37 31.27
C ILE A 582 -70.79 -20.28 30.29
N ASP A 583 -70.15 -20.64 29.20
CA ASP A 583 -70.63 -21.65 28.24
C ASP A 583 -69.93 -22.99 28.48
N SER A 584 -70.57 -24.10 28.08
CA SER A 584 -70.12 -25.49 28.32
C SER A 584 -69.92 -25.82 29.81
N LEU A 585 -70.88 -25.45 30.66
CA LEU A 585 -70.84 -25.66 32.12
C LEU A 585 -70.59 -27.14 32.51
N ASP A 586 -71.12 -28.06 31.72
CA ASP A 586 -70.93 -29.51 31.81
C ASP A 586 -69.48 -29.95 31.57
N ALA A 587 -68.70 -29.24 30.76
CA ALA A 587 -67.27 -29.55 30.56
C ALA A 587 -66.44 -29.33 31.85
N TYR A 588 -66.96 -28.55 32.81
CA TYR A 588 -66.30 -28.29 34.09
C TYR A 588 -66.69 -29.27 35.20
N THR A 589 -67.73 -30.10 35.00
CA THR A 589 -68.13 -31.20 35.90
C THR A 589 -67.76 -32.59 35.37
N SER A 590 -67.88 -32.81 34.05
CA SER A 590 -67.87 -34.13 33.38
C SER A 590 -66.54 -34.90 33.30
N PHE A 591 -65.54 -34.59 34.15
CA PHE A 591 -64.21 -35.21 34.07
C PHE A 591 -63.61 -35.72 35.39
N ASP A 592 -64.32 -35.67 36.52
CA ASP A 592 -63.78 -36.11 37.82
C ASP A 592 -64.35 -37.47 38.26
N THR A 593 -63.49 -38.50 38.27
CA THR A 593 -63.76 -39.85 38.80
C THR A 593 -63.98 -39.92 40.33
N TYR A 594 -64.22 -38.78 40.98
CA TYR A 594 -64.56 -38.64 42.40
C TYR A 594 -65.93 -37.95 42.64
N GLY A 595 -66.68 -37.66 41.56
CA GLY A 595 -68.01 -37.06 41.62
C GLY A 595 -68.00 -35.61 42.06
N ASP A 596 -67.15 -34.76 41.47
CA ASP A 596 -67.02 -33.35 41.85
C ASP A 596 -68.15 -32.47 41.23
N ASP A 597 -69.35 -33.06 41.08
CA ASP A 597 -70.55 -32.60 40.36
C ASP A 597 -71.20 -31.32 40.94
N ALA A 598 -70.66 -30.87 42.09
CA ALA A 598 -71.14 -29.74 42.87
C ALA A 598 -70.14 -28.58 42.76
N LEU A 599 -70.55 -27.49 42.12
CA LEU A 599 -69.73 -26.30 41.90
C LEU A 599 -70.28 -25.09 42.66
N LYS A 600 -69.41 -24.14 43.00
CA LYS A 600 -69.80 -22.83 43.53
C LYS A 600 -69.16 -21.70 42.75
N ALA A 601 -69.95 -20.67 42.49
CA ALA A 601 -69.53 -19.46 41.81
C ALA A 601 -69.24 -18.34 42.83
N VAL A 602 -68.03 -17.80 42.83
CA VAL A 602 -67.60 -16.74 43.74
C VAL A 602 -67.08 -15.55 42.94
N VAL A 603 -67.71 -14.38 43.09
CA VAL A 603 -67.30 -13.14 42.41
C VAL A 603 -66.53 -12.24 43.37
N PHE A 604 -65.43 -11.66 42.90
CA PHE A 604 -64.61 -10.67 43.59
C PHE A 604 -64.56 -9.38 42.76
N ALA A 605 -64.50 -8.23 43.43
CA ALA A 605 -63.93 -7.02 42.85
C ALA A 605 -62.42 -6.98 43.19
N VAL A 606 -61.59 -6.43 42.31
CA VAL A 606 -60.13 -6.38 42.48
C VAL A 606 -59.60 -5.04 41.97
N ASN A 607 -58.84 -4.30 42.79
CA ASN A 607 -58.14 -3.08 42.38
C ASN A 607 -56.64 -3.20 42.69
N GLN A 608 -55.86 -2.11 42.52
CA GLN A 608 -54.41 -2.12 42.78
C GLN A 608 -54.02 -2.45 44.23
N LYS A 609 -54.92 -2.31 45.22
CA LYS A 609 -54.72 -2.73 46.61
C LYS A 609 -54.96 -4.22 46.84
N GLY A 610 -55.70 -4.89 45.95
CA GLY A 610 -56.03 -6.31 46.04
C GLY A 610 -57.51 -6.59 45.83
N ARG A 611 -57.94 -7.78 46.26
CA ARG A 611 -59.31 -8.28 46.10
C ARG A 611 -60.23 -7.93 47.28
N SER A 612 -61.50 -7.77 46.99
CA SER A 612 -62.60 -7.72 47.96
C SER A 612 -62.72 -9.06 48.72
N SER A 613 -63.62 -9.10 49.71
CA SER A 613 -64.23 -10.37 50.10
C SER A 613 -64.96 -11.01 48.91
N GLY A 614 -64.87 -12.33 48.79
CA GLY A 614 -65.55 -13.09 47.73
C GLY A 614 -67.03 -13.25 48.01
N VAL A 615 -67.86 -13.00 47.00
CA VAL A 615 -69.31 -13.09 47.05
C VAL A 615 -69.73 -14.41 46.45
N LEU A 616 -70.14 -15.35 47.29
CA LEU A 616 -70.77 -16.59 46.86
C LEU A 616 -72.11 -16.27 46.20
N VAL A 617 -72.18 -16.43 44.88
CA VAL A 617 -73.40 -16.19 44.09
C VAL A 617 -74.36 -17.36 44.27
N ARG A 618 -73.85 -18.59 44.12
CA ARG A 618 -74.63 -19.83 44.30
C ARG A 618 -73.72 -21.04 44.47
N GLU A 619 -74.19 -22.02 45.23
CA GLU A 619 -73.74 -23.41 45.18
C GLU A 619 -74.76 -24.21 44.37
N PHE A 620 -74.32 -25.01 43.41
CA PHE A 620 -75.19 -25.77 42.51
C PHE A 620 -74.60 -27.14 42.18
N ILE A 621 -75.50 -28.09 41.92
CA ILE A 621 -75.18 -29.48 41.56
C ILE A 621 -75.80 -29.73 40.18
N LEU A 622 -75.01 -30.25 39.23
CA LEU A 622 -75.54 -30.71 37.95
C LEU A 622 -75.96 -32.17 38.10
N ASP A 623 -77.26 -32.39 38.33
CA ASP A 623 -77.86 -33.72 38.26
C ASP A 623 -78.01 -34.12 36.78
N ASN A 624 -77.21 -35.10 36.34
CA ASN A 624 -77.20 -35.60 34.97
C ASN A 624 -78.27 -36.70 34.72
N SER A 625 -79.26 -36.87 35.61
CA SER A 625 -80.29 -37.92 35.48
C SER A 625 -81.59 -37.42 34.84
N ILE A 626 -82.15 -38.29 33.97
CA ILE A 626 -83.49 -38.20 33.34
C ILE A 626 -83.65 -37.11 32.26
N GLU A 627 -83.09 -37.46 31.10
CA GLU A 627 -83.58 -37.14 29.75
C GLU A 627 -85.12 -36.94 29.65
N SER A 628 -85.58 -35.74 29.26
CA SER A 628 -86.95 -35.56 28.74
C SER A 628 -87.10 -34.40 27.74
N ARG A 629 -87.39 -34.76 26.48
CA ARG A 629 -88.08 -33.99 25.41
C ARG A 629 -87.99 -32.46 25.43
N ALA A 630 -87.22 -31.91 24.49
CA ALA A 630 -87.53 -30.63 23.84
C ALA A 630 -88.02 -30.87 22.41
N ALA A 631 -89.07 -30.15 21.97
CA ALA A 631 -89.54 -30.23 20.59
C ALA A 631 -88.76 -29.27 19.69
N ILE A 632 -88.57 -29.63 18.41
CA ILE A 632 -88.00 -28.73 17.41
C ILE A 632 -89.07 -27.72 16.99
N THR A 633 -89.26 -26.68 17.81
CA THR A 633 -89.97 -25.47 17.40
C THR A 633 -88.98 -24.53 16.72
N ASN A 634 -89.11 -24.37 15.40
CA ASN A 634 -88.32 -23.38 14.66
C ASN A 634 -88.62 -21.97 15.19
N ALA A 635 -87.67 -21.39 15.93
CA ALA A 635 -87.72 -19.99 16.30
C ALA A 635 -87.48 -19.13 15.05
N ALA A 636 -88.56 -18.78 14.35
CA ALA A 636 -88.51 -17.77 13.32
C ALA A 636 -88.04 -16.45 13.95
N LEU A 637 -86.94 -15.89 13.45
CA LEU A 637 -86.48 -14.57 13.84
C LEU A 637 -87.47 -13.52 13.30
N ASP A 638 -88.41 -13.11 14.14
CA ASP A 638 -89.37 -12.04 13.84
C ASP A 638 -88.67 -10.67 13.91
N LEU A 639 -87.77 -10.47 12.95
CA LEU A 639 -87.00 -9.25 12.76
C LEU A 639 -87.93 -8.14 12.31
N SER A 640 -88.23 -7.21 13.23
CA SER A 640 -88.96 -5.98 12.94
C SER A 640 -88.52 -5.38 11.59
N PRO A 641 -89.45 -5.07 10.66
CA PRO A 641 -89.11 -4.53 9.35
C PRO A 641 -88.24 -3.27 9.41
N VAL A 642 -88.31 -2.52 10.51
CA VAL A 642 -87.47 -1.34 10.78
C VAL A 642 -86.00 -1.72 10.91
N LEU A 643 -85.67 -2.83 11.57
CA LEU A 643 -84.28 -3.24 11.81
C LEU A 643 -83.60 -3.70 10.50
N LEU A 644 -84.34 -4.45 9.67
CA LEU A 644 -83.90 -4.82 8.32
C LEU A 644 -83.77 -3.59 7.42
N GLY A 645 -84.68 -2.61 7.52
CA GLY A 645 -84.59 -1.34 6.82
C GLY A 645 -83.36 -0.50 7.22
N VAL A 646 -83.03 -0.44 8.51
CA VAL A 646 -81.82 0.26 9.01
C VAL A 646 -80.54 -0.45 8.57
N LEU A 647 -80.48 -1.78 8.65
CA LEU A 647 -79.34 -2.55 8.12
C LEU A 647 -79.17 -2.36 6.60
N PHE A 648 -80.24 -2.40 5.82
CA PHE A 648 -80.17 -2.23 4.37
C PHE A 648 -79.80 -0.80 3.96
N THR A 649 -80.28 0.22 4.67
CA THR A 649 -79.91 1.62 4.41
C THR A 649 -78.48 1.96 4.85
N LEU A 650 -77.99 1.39 5.96
CA LEU A 650 -76.58 1.47 6.34
C LEU A 650 -75.68 0.76 5.31
N LEU A 651 -76.07 -0.43 4.85
CA LEU A 651 -75.32 -1.18 3.84
C LEU A 651 -75.29 -0.43 2.49
N LEU A 652 -76.41 0.18 2.08
CA LEU A 652 -76.46 1.08 0.91
C LEU A 652 -75.58 2.32 1.09
N LEU A 653 -75.58 2.96 2.28
CA LEU A 653 -74.69 4.09 2.57
C LEU A 653 -73.21 3.68 2.50
N CYS A 654 -72.84 2.54 3.06
CA CYS A 654 -71.49 1.98 2.96
C CYS A 654 -71.12 1.70 1.49
N ILE A 655 -72.01 1.12 0.68
CA ILE A 655 -71.79 0.89 -0.75
C ILE A 655 -71.64 2.22 -1.50
N VAL A 656 -72.48 3.23 -1.25
CA VAL A 656 -72.38 4.55 -1.89
C VAL A 656 -71.07 5.26 -1.49
N ILE A 657 -70.65 5.17 -0.24
CA ILE A 657 -69.35 5.70 0.22
C ILE A 657 -68.20 4.94 -0.45
N PHE A 658 -68.26 3.61 -0.51
CA PHE A 658 -67.23 2.78 -1.12
C PHE A 658 -67.11 3.05 -2.62
N VAL A 659 -68.23 3.14 -3.35
CA VAL A 659 -68.29 3.55 -4.77
C VAL A 659 -67.76 4.97 -4.94
N LYS A 660 -68.10 5.93 -4.06
CA LYS A 660 -67.60 7.30 -4.15
C LYS A 660 -66.09 7.41 -3.90
N VAL A 661 -65.55 6.62 -2.97
CA VAL A 661 -64.10 6.49 -2.71
C VAL A 661 -63.39 5.78 -3.87
N TYR A 662 -63.98 4.71 -4.41
CA TYR A 662 -63.44 3.96 -5.55
C TYR A 662 -63.41 4.85 -6.80
N CYS A 663 -64.51 5.53 -7.13
CA CYS A 663 -64.59 6.47 -8.25
C CYS A 663 -63.69 7.71 -8.07
N ASN A 664 -63.45 8.19 -6.85
CA ASN A 664 -62.42 9.22 -6.61
C ASN A 664 -61.00 8.68 -6.83
N ARG A 665 -60.70 7.46 -6.35
CA ARG A 665 -59.39 6.83 -6.58
C ARG A 665 -59.12 6.56 -8.06
N THR A 666 -60.09 6.04 -8.80
CA THR A 666 -59.94 5.84 -10.25
C THR A 666 -59.91 7.16 -11.02
N SER A 667 -60.68 8.18 -10.61
CA SER A 667 -60.60 9.53 -11.20
C SER A 667 -59.29 10.27 -10.90
N ALA A 668 -58.60 9.92 -9.81
CA ALA A 668 -57.26 10.43 -9.51
C ALA A 668 -56.21 9.75 -10.39
N THR A 669 -56.17 8.41 -10.43
CA THR A 669 -55.22 7.68 -11.29
C THR A 669 -55.44 7.95 -12.78
N MET A 670 -56.67 8.22 -13.23
CA MET A 670 -56.99 8.63 -14.60
C MET A 670 -56.69 10.12 -14.91
N ARG A 671 -56.15 10.89 -13.95
CA ARG A 671 -55.60 12.23 -14.18
C ARG A 671 -54.09 12.20 -14.34
N ASP A 672 -53.37 11.50 -13.47
CA ASP A 672 -51.91 11.39 -13.55
C ASP A 672 -51.45 10.61 -14.80
N LEU A 673 -52.16 9.53 -15.18
CA LEU A 673 -51.92 8.82 -16.45
C LEU A 673 -52.25 9.65 -17.71
N ASN A 674 -52.95 10.79 -17.56
CA ASN A 674 -53.36 11.66 -18.66
C ASN A 674 -52.55 12.97 -18.73
N SER A 675 -51.70 13.26 -17.74
CA SER A 675 -50.62 14.25 -17.88
C SER A 675 -49.44 13.69 -18.66
N ASP A 676 -48.99 12.47 -18.33
CA ASP A 676 -47.77 11.90 -18.91
C ASP A 676 -47.93 11.52 -20.39
N MET A 677 -49.12 11.06 -20.81
CA MET A 677 -49.43 10.83 -22.23
C MET A 677 -49.59 12.12 -23.05
N LYS A 678 -49.61 13.31 -22.43
CA LYS A 678 -49.85 14.59 -23.13
C LYS A 678 -48.61 15.48 -23.29
N GLN A 679 -47.46 15.11 -22.71
CA GLN A 679 -46.19 15.80 -22.99
C GLN A 679 -45.39 15.16 -24.14
N ASN A 680 -45.65 13.90 -24.49
CA ASN A 680 -44.82 13.16 -25.46
C ASN A 680 -45.35 13.16 -26.91
N MET A 681 -46.27 14.06 -27.25
CA MET A 681 -46.84 14.16 -28.62
C MET A 681 -47.28 15.58 -28.98
N ASN A 682 -46.39 16.57 -28.86
CA ASN A 682 -46.54 17.88 -29.50
C ASN A 682 -45.21 18.68 -29.57
N SER A 683 -44.31 18.26 -30.46
CA SER A 683 -43.27 19.14 -31.01
C SER A 683 -43.16 18.87 -32.51
N ILE A 684 -42.98 19.95 -33.31
CA ILE A 684 -43.08 19.99 -34.79
C ILE A 684 -44.54 19.83 -35.31
N SER A 685 -45.17 20.76 -36.06
CA SER A 685 -44.86 22.19 -36.34
C SER A 685 -46.03 22.96 -37.02
N TYR A 686 -45.91 24.30 -37.09
CA TYR A 686 -46.52 25.28 -38.02
C TYR A 686 -48.05 25.59 -38.05
N LYS A 687 -48.42 26.78 -37.55
CA LYS A 687 -48.96 27.97 -38.28
C LYS A 687 -49.30 29.10 -37.27
N HIS A 688 -48.85 30.36 -37.43
CA HIS A 688 -49.30 31.46 -38.31
C HIS A 688 -50.56 32.25 -37.84
N ASP A 689 -50.30 33.33 -37.08
CA ASP A 689 -50.89 34.69 -37.20
C ASP A 689 -52.28 35.11 -36.63
N THR A 690 -52.38 36.43 -36.40
CA THR A 690 -53.54 37.35 -36.30
C THR A 690 -54.27 37.66 -34.96
N GLN A 691 -53.75 38.72 -34.30
CA GLN A 691 -54.46 39.98 -33.95
C GLN A 691 -55.64 40.08 -32.93
N LYS A 692 -55.37 40.92 -31.90
CA LYS A 692 -56.18 42.09 -31.39
C LYS A 692 -57.32 41.93 -30.35
N LYS A 693 -57.15 42.72 -29.25
CA LYS A 693 -58.14 43.60 -28.57
C LYS A 693 -59.27 42.94 -27.72
N ASN A 694 -59.84 43.54 -26.67
CA ASN A 694 -59.52 44.76 -25.87
C ASN A 694 -60.28 44.80 -24.51
N ALA A 695 -59.95 45.80 -23.66
CA ALA A 695 -60.65 46.27 -22.43
C ALA A 695 -60.51 45.37 -21.17
N ARG A 696 -60.22 45.85 -19.94
CA ARG A 696 -60.58 47.08 -19.17
C ARG A 696 -62.01 46.95 -18.60
N TRP A 697 -62.32 47.21 -17.32
CA TRP A 697 -62.26 48.45 -16.50
C TRP A 697 -61.89 48.15 -15.01
N GLN A 698 -61.03 48.94 -14.32
CA GLN A 698 -61.31 50.01 -13.30
C GLN A 698 -61.96 49.52 -11.97
N ASN A 699 -61.82 50.09 -10.76
CA ASN A 699 -61.07 51.20 -10.09
C ASN A 699 -61.27 51.04 -8.53
N SER A 700 -60.70 51.79 -7.56
CA SER A 700 -59.47 52.60 -7.34
C SER A 700 -59.34 53.00 -5.84
N ASP A 701 -58.26 53.71 -5.46
CA ASP A 701 -58.09 54.53 -4.22
C ASP A 701 -57.94 53.82 -2.84
N GLY A 702 -57.30 54.40 -1.80
CA GLY A 702 -56.44 55.60 -1.77
C GLY A 702 -55.99 56.13 -0.37
N LYS A 703 -54.67 56.03 -0.06
CA LYS A 703 -53.81 56.83 0.86
C LYS A 703 -54.25 57.32 2.26
N THR A 704 -53.36 57.08 3.25
CA THR A 704 -52.72 58.08 4.17
C THR A 704 -51.48 57.41 4.84
N LYS A 705 -50.27 57.99 4.89
CA LYS A 705 -49.73 59.13 5.69
C LYS A 705 -49.68 58.86 7.21
N GLU A 706 -48.64 59.18 7.98
CA GLU A 706 -47.23 59.64 7.78
C GLU A 706 -46.52 59.74 9.16
N MET A 707 -45.23 60.01 9.42
CA MET A 707 -43.99 60.32 8.65
C MET A 707 -42.75 60.03 9.54
N LYS A 708 -41.51 60.21 9.04
CA LYS A 708 -40.22 60.25 9.79
C LYS A 708 -39.76 58.90 10.38
N ALA A 709 -38.49 58.67 10.77
CA ALA A 709 -37.20 59.40 10.71
C ALA A 709 -36.03 58.38 10.88
N SER A 710 -34.76 58.64 10.52
CA SER A 710 -34.14 59.69 9.68
C SER A 710 -32.65 59.38 9.40
N ASN A 711 -32.14 59.81 8.24
CA ASN A 711 -30.80 60.39 7.96
C ASN A 711 -29.52 59.51 8.18
N ASP A 712 -28.51 59.50 7.30
CA ASP A 712 -28.24 60.36 6.11
C ASP A 712 -27.18 59.79 5.13
N ILE A 713 -27.29 60.15 3.82
CA ILE A 713 -26.18 60.53 2.86
C ILE A 713 -25.16 59.44 2.42
N LEU A 714 -24.76 59.23 1.14
CA LEU A 714 -25.07 59.80 -0.21
C LEU A 714 -24.69 58.82 -1.38
N GLU A 715 -25.25 59.03 -2.59
CA GLU A 715 -24.81 58.68 -3.99
C GLU A 715 -24.37 57.22 -4.35
N ASP A 716 -24.82 56.53 -5.43
CA ASP A 716 -24.91 56.77 -6.92
C ASP A 716 -23.59 56.45 -7.69
N GLU A 717 -23.54 55.96 -8.96
CA GLU A 717 -24.55 55.76 -10.04
C GLU A 717 -24.14 54.67 -11.11
N LYS A 718 -25.11 54.22 -11.95
CA LYS A 718 -25.07 53.72 -13.38
C LYS A 718 -24.12 52.59 -13.95
N ASN A 719 -24.70 51.44 -14.32
CA ASN A 719 -25.03 50.90 -15.70
C ASN A 719 -24.50 51.57 -17.01
N PRO A 720 -24.60 50.95 -18.24
CA PRO A 720 -24.58 49.51 -18.66
C PRO A 720 -23.91 49.21 -20.06
N ASP A 721 -24.03 47.95 -20.54
CA ASP A 721 -24.13 47.42 -21.95
C ASP A 721 -23.09 47.66 -23.09
N VAL A 722 -22.87 46.61 -23.92
CA VAL A 722 -23.00 46.55 -25.42
C VAL A 722 -22.19 45.37 -26.07
N ILE A 723 -22.70 44.82 -27.18
CA ILE A 723 -22.22 43.63 -27.97
C ILE A 723 -21.88 44.07 -29.42
N PRO A 724 -20.79 43.62 -30.11
CA PRO A 724 -20.97 42.80 -31.33
C PRO A 724 -19.78 41.91 -31.89
N GLN A 725 -20.13 40.70 -32.40
CA GLN A 725 -19.51 39.92 -33.52
C GLN A 725 -18.02 39.46 -33.47
N GLY A 726 -17.55 38.40 -34.16
CA GLY A 726 -18.22 37.36 -34.97
C GLY A 726 -17.25 36.54 -35.89
N LYS A 727 -17.78 35.53 -36.62
CA LYS A 727 -17.11 34.58 -37.59
C LYS A 727 -16.25 33.47 -36.93
N LYS A 728 -16.34 32.16 -37.30
CA LYS A 728 -16.22 31.42 -38.59
C LYS A 728 -14.77 31.36 -39.11
N THR A 729 -14.23 30.26 -39.66
CA THR A 729 -14.80 29.06 -40.36
C THR A 729 -14.05 27.75 -39.99
N ASP A 730 -14.36 26.52 -40.43
CA ASP A 730 -15.66 25.77 -40.51
C ASP A 730 -15.39 24.21 -40.50
N LYS A 731 -15.10 23.51 -41.63
CA LYS A 731 -14.80 22.04 -41.75
C LYS A 731 -14.30 21.66 -43.18
N PRO A 732 -13.57 20.55 -43.43
CA PRO A 732 -14.14 19.19 -43.64
C PRO A 732 -13.30 18.05 -43.00
N LEU A 733 -13.77 16.84 -42.66
CA LEU A 733 -14.72 15.88 -43.24
C LEU A 733 -14.13 15.00 -44.38
N GLY A 734 -13.97 13.70 -44.10
CA GLY A 734 -13.69 12.62 -45.04
C GLY A 734 -14.08 11.29 -44.40
N ALA A 735 -14.73 10.38 -45.13
CA ALA A 735 -15.33 9.16 -44.57
C ALA A 735 -15.37 8.00 -45.57
N THR A 736 -15.18 6.77 -45.06
CA THR A 736 -15.35 5.45 -45.72
C THR A 736 -15.23 4.42 -44.57
N THR A 737 -16.26 3.70 -44.07
CA THR A 737 -17.20 2.69 -44.62
C THR A 737 -16.65 1.26 -44.71
N ALA A 738 -17.51 0.28 -44.35
CA ALA A 738 -17.37 -1.18 -44.54
C ALA A 738 -16.34 -1.93 -43.64
N ASN A 739 -16.54 -3.20 -43.23
CA ASN A 739 -17.77 -4.03 -43.25
C ASN A 739 -17.69 -5.27 -42.31
N SER A 740 -18.83 -5.96 -42.18
CA SER A 740 -19.01 -7.42 -41.94
C SER A 740 -18.39 -8.12 -40.72
N ASN A 741 -19.27 -8.42 -39.76
CA ASN A 741 -19.65 -9.76 -39.26
C ASN A 741 -18.70 -10.96 -39.50
N TYR A 742 -18.55 -11.79 -38.46
CA TYR A 742 -18.55 -13.25 -38.58
C TYR A 742 -19.28 -13.87 -37.36
N ALA A 743 -19.94 -15.03 -37.55
CA ALA A 743 -20.64 -15.74 -36.47
C ALA A 743 -20.76 -17.26 -36.76
N SER A 744 -20.31 -18.07 -35.81
CA SER A 744 -20.49 -19.53 -35.69
C SER A 744 -19.92 -19.95 -34.32
N THR A 745 -20.62 -20.56 -33.37
CA THR A 745 -21.23 -21.92 -33.34
C THR A 745 -20.21 -23.05 -33.54
N ILE A 746 -20.26 -24.19 -32.85
CA ILE A 746 -21.00 -24.69 -31.67
C ILE A 746 -20.19 -25.91 -31.18
N ASP A 747 -20.25 -26.29 -29.90
CA ASP A 747 -20.42 -27.69 -29.45
C ASP A 747 -20.63 -27.74 -27.92
N ASP A 748 -21.34 -28.77 -27.46
CA ASP A 748 -21.98 -28.86 -26.14
C ASP A 748 -22.07 -30.34 -25.71
N GLU A 749 -21.72 -30.64 -24.44
CA GLU A 749 -22.13 -31.89 -23.78
C GLU A 749 -22.05 -31.77 -22.23
N THR A 750 -23.14 -31.28 -21.63
CA THR A 750 -23.95 -31.92 -20.54
C THR A 750 -23.30 -32.80 -19.43
N VAL A 751 -23.83 -32.94 -18.19
CA VAL A 751 -24.87 -32.29 -17.35
C VAL A 751 -24.75 -32.88 -15.92
N THR A 752 -24.95 -32.06 -14.87
CA THR A 752 -25.66 -32.30 -13.56
C THR A 752 -25.15 -31.27 -12.55
N ASN A 753 -25.94 -30.24 -12.18
CA ASN A 753 -26.94 -30.23 -11.09
C ASN A 753 -26.34 -30.67 -9.73
N THR A 754 -26.46 -29.90 -8.63
CA THR A 754 -27.63 -29.12 -8.20
C THR A 754 -27.33 -27.75 -7.57
N GLU A 755 -28.10 -26.71 -7.96
CA GLU A 755 -28.40 -25.54 -7.11
C GLU A 755 -29.78 -25.71 -6.45
N TRP A 756 -29.99 -25.14 -5.25
CA TRP A 756 -31.30 -24.75 -4.72
C TRP A 756 -31.18 -23.42 -3.96
N THR A 757 -32.30 -22.69 -3.84
CA THR A 757 -32.32 -21.23 -3.78
C THR A 757 -32.99 -20.64 -2.54
N CYS A 758 -33.02 -19.29 -2.47
CA CYS A 758 -33.81 -18.46 -1.54
C CYS A 758 -33.30 -18.42 -0.08
N GLY A 759 -33.68 -17.43 0.74
CA GLY A 759 -34.56 -16.28 0.50
C GLY A 759 -34.57 -15.34 1.73
N SER A 760 -35.14 -14.15 1.60
CA SER A 760 -35.04 -13.07 2.62
C SER A 760 -36.36 -12.81 3.38
N VAL A 761 -36.33 -11.77 4.24
CA VAL A 761 -37.47 -11.05 4.88
C VAL A 761 -37.86 -11.42 6.32
N ASN A 762 -37.17 -10.77 7.26
CA ASN A 762 -37.70 -9.86 8.30
C ASN A 762 -38.58 -10.39 9.48
N SER A 763 -38.74 -9.52 10.49
CA SER A 763 -39.27 -9.76 11.84
C SER A 763 -40.75 -9.37 12.03
N TYR A 764 -41.40 -9.83 13.12
CA TYR A 764 -41.98 -8.97 14.19
C TYR A 764 -42.62 -9.74 15.38
N TYR A 765 -42.80 -9.03 16.50
CA TYR A 765 -43.78 -9.23 17.61
C TYR A 765 -43.59 -10.30 18.73
N ASN A 766 -43.16 -9.85 19.93
CA ASN A 766 -43.87 -9.78 21.23
C ASN A 766 -45.10 -10.71 21.53
N GLN A 767 -45.42 -11.17 22.75
CA GLN A 767 -44.80 -11.12 24.12
C GLN A 767 -45.69 -11.91 25.16
N PHE A 768 -45.16 -12.16 26.38
CA PHE A 768 -45.84 -12.32 27.71
C PHE A 768 -46.24 -13.69 28.36
N MET A 769 -45.90 -13.78 29.67
CA MET A 769 -46.41 -14.62 30.79
C MET A 769 -46.20 -16.16 30.79
N HIS A 770 -46.09 -16.87 31.95
CA HIS A 770 -46.25 -16.51 33.38
C HIS A 770 -45.17 -17.17 34.31
N GLN A 771 -45.30 -17.07 35.65
CA GLN A 771 -44.27 -17.42 36.67
C GLN A 771 -44.74 -18.41 37.78
N ASN A 772 -43.78 -18.84 38.63
CA ASN A 772 -43.90 -19.43 40.00
C ASN A 772 -44.23 -20.94 40.07
N THR A 773 -43.77 -21.77 41.03
CA THR A 773 -43.40 -21.66 42.48
C THR A 773 -42.32 -22.74 42.85
N ARG A 774 -41.69 -22.95 44.04
CA ARG A 774 -41.44 -22.26 45.35
C ARG A 774 -40.44 -23.08 46.24
N LEU A 775 -39.54 -22.42 47.01
CA LEU A 775 -39.00 -22.83 48.36
C LEU A 775 -38.10 -24.12 48.45
N LYS A 776 -37.28 -24.43 49.48
CA LYS A 776 -36.81 -23.78 50.75
C LYS A 776 -35.54 -24.49 51.34
N GLU A 777 -34.65 -23.76 52.04
CA GLU A 777 -33.85 -24.13 53.26
C GLU A 777 -32.89 -25.37 53.25
N THR A 778 -31.83 -25.57 54.08
CA THR A 778 -31.30 -24.89 55.31
C THR A 778 -29.78 -25.20 55.56
N SER A 779 -29.11 -24.41 56.41
CA SER A 779 -27.93 -24.72 57.28
C SER A 779 -26.54 -25.14 56.69
N SER A 780 -25.40 -25.12 57.41
CA SER A 780 -24.67 -24.09 58.21
C SER A 780 -23.71 -24.71 59.27
N LEU A 781 -22.40 -24.39 59.27
CA LEU A 781 -21.31 -24.47 60.30
C LEU A 781 -19.99 -24.23 59.52
N SER A 782 -18.94 -23.43 59.84
CA SER A 782 -18.21 -23.00 61.06
C SER A 782 -17.30 -24.10 61.67
N THR A 783 -16.02 -23.90 62.02
CA THR A 783 -15.10 -22.72 62.16
C THR A 783 -13.71 -23.03 61.51
N ASP A 784 -12.67 -22.16 61.40
CA ASP A 784 -11.81 -21.60 62.48
C ASP A 784 -10.83 -20.47 62.02
N SER A 785 -10.55 -19.53 62.93
CA SER A 785 -9.27 -18.92 63.38
C SER A 785 -8.00 -18.92 62.49
N THR A 786 -7.09 -17.90 62.43
CA THR A 786 -6.99 -16.55 63.06
C THR A 786 -5.82 -15.69 62.48
N LEU A 787 -5.95 -14.34 62.52
CA LEU A 787 -4.89 -13.28 62.63
C LEU A 787 -3.86 -13.10 61.46
N VAL A 788 -3.61 -11.92 60.84
CA VAL A 788 -3.14 -10.57 61.31
C VAL A 788 -1.66 -10.55 61.72
N ALA A 789 -0.73 -9.67 61.31
CA ALA A 789 -0.60 -8.64 60.23
C ALA A 789 0.93 -8.28 60.09
N SER A 790 1.49 -7.22 59.48
CA SER A 790 1.04 -5.95 58.84
C SER A 790 2.08 -5.39 57.82
N THR A 791 1.96 -4.12 57.41
CA THR A 791 2.93 -3.31 56.61
C THR A 791 3.42 -2.09 57.44
N PRO A 792 4.15 -1.07 56.91
CA PRO A 792 5.18 -0.99 55.84
C PRO A 792 6.49 -0.27 56.29
N LYS A 793 7.54 -0.20 55.44
CA LYS A 793 8.24 1.07 55.06
C LYS A 793 9.38 0.92 54.03
N SER A 794 9.80 2.07 53.49
CA SER A 794 10.82 2.28 52.46
C SER A 794 12.22 2.53 53.02
N GLN A 795 13.28 2.28 52.23
CA GLN A 795 14.27 3.32 51.89
C GLN A 795 15.21 2.91 50.73
N SER A 796 15.85 3.92 50.13
CA SER A 796 16.80 3.83 49.02
C SER A 796 18.24 4.03 49.51
N LEU A 797 19.22 3.42 48.83
CA LEU A 797 20.61 3.94 48.74
C LEU A 797 21.32 3.33 47.52
N ALA A 798 22.45 3.91 47.13
CA ALA A 798 23.14 3.62 45.86
C ALA A 798 24.67 3.55 46.03
N SER A 799 25.35 3.17 44.94
CA SER A 799 26.67 3.66 44.45
C SER A 799 27.78 2.62 44.21
N SER A 800 28.44 2.80 43.05
CA SER A 800 29.81 2.34 42.68
C SER A 800 30.05 0.82 42.50
N CYS A 801 31.07 0.36 41.77
CA CYS A 801 32.20 1.07 41.13
C CYS A 801 32.62 0.47 39.76
N HIS A 802 33.62 1.10 39.12
CA HIS A 802 34.29 0.66 37.87
C HIS A 802 35.80 0.41 38.17
N VAL A 803 36.73 0.04 37.26
CA VAL A 803 36.78 -0.01 35.78
C VAL A 803 37.81 -1.09 35.33
N GLU A 804 37.74 -1.55 34.07
CA GLU A 804 38.84 -1.70 33.05
C GLU A 804 38.92 -3.18 32.54
N VAL A 805 39.19 -3.59 31.29
CA VAL A 805 39.51 -3.02 29.95
C VAL A 805 40.91 -3.38 29.39
N THR A 806 41.01 -4.60 28.82
CA THR A 806 41.92 -5.02 27.70
C THR A 806 43.45 -5.11 27.98
N PRO A 807 44.31 -5.55 27.02
CA PRO A 807 44.21 -6.67 26.06
C PRO A 807 45.47 -7.59 26.05
N SER A 808 45.43 -8.73 25.33
CA SER A 808 46.53 -9.17 24.42
C SER A 808 46.24 -10.54 23.76
N ASN A 809 47.00 -10.85 22.69
CA ASN A 809 46.88 -12.05 21.85
C ASN A 809 48.26 -12.48 21.32
N PRO A 810 48.64 -13.78 21.28
CA PRO A 810 49.78 -14.28 20.49
C PRO A 810 49.38 -15.33 19.42
N PHE A 811 50.36 -15.84 18.66
CA PHE A 811 50.17 -16.27 17.25
C PHE A 811 50.64 -17.72 16.92
N CYS A 812 49.95 -18.33 15.93
CA CYS A 812 50.41 -19.30 14.90
C CYS A 812 51.14 -20.64 15.21
N SER A 813 50.62 -21.74 14.62
CA SER A 813 51.32 -22.79 13.81
C SER A 813 50.39 -23.99 13.51
N THR A 814 50.52 -24.86 12.48
CA THR A 814 50.74 -24.67 11.02
C THR A 814 50.36 -25.97 10.25
N MET A 815 49.82 -25.85 9.02
CA MET A 815 49.78 -26.82 7.89
C MET A 815 48.92 -28.13 7.89
N LYS A 816 47.98 -28.15 6.91
CA LYS A 816 47.71 -29.17 5.85
C LYS A 816 47.49 -30.67 6.18
N SER A 817 46.32 -31.18 5.78
CA SER A 817 46.20 -32.14 4.64
C SER A 817 44.75 -32.17 4.08
N ASN A 818 44.48 -33.00 3.07
CA ASN A 818 43.31 -32.93 2.18
C ASN A 818 41.98 -33.44 2.79
N GLY A 819 40.85 -32.96 2.26
CA GLY A 819 39.50 -33.51 2.48
C GLY A 819 38.51 -32.97 1.44
N GLU A 820 37.55 -33.78 1.03
CA GLU A 820 36.58 -33.46 -0.05
C GLU A 820 35.35 -32.67 0.47
N MET A 821 34.52 -32.17 -0.45
CA MET A 821 33.23 -31.55 -0.13
C MET A 821 32.21 -32.56 0.42
N PRO A 822 31.42 -32.16 1.43
CA PRO A 822 30.01 -32.50 1.48
C PRO A 822 29.12 -31.25 1.46
N THR A 823 28.03 -31.29 0.70
CA THR A 823 26.99 -30.26 0.70
C THR A 823 26.07 -30.42 1.91
N HIS A 824 26.06 -29.46 2.83
CA HIS A 824 25.08 -29.40 3.91
C HIS A 824 23.89 -28.50 3.54
N SER A 825 22.77 -29.12 3.18
CA SER A 825 21.44 -28.53 3.35
C SER A 825 21.08 -28.57 4.84
N ILE A 826 20.88 -27.42 5.46
CA ILE A 826 20.31 -27.34 6.82
C ILE A 826 18.80 -27.30 6.66
N ASP A 827 18.15 -28.42 6.93
CA ASP A 827 16.68 -28.50 6.98
C ASP A 827 16.19 -28.09 8.38
N TYR A 828 15.11 -27.32 8.44
CA TYR A 828 14.51 -26.85 9.68
C TYR A 828 13.18 -27.58 9.90
N ASP A 829 13.24 -28.71 10.60
CA ASP A 829 12.06 -29.53 10.87
C ASP A 829 11.10 -28.81 11.83
N PHE A 830 10.03 -28.24 11.27
CA PHE A 830 9.04 -27.48 12.03
C PHE A 830 8.08 -28.40 12.76
N ASN A 831 8.15 -28.44 14.09
CA ASN A 831 7.21 -29.19 14.93
C ASN A 831 5.80 -28.55 14.91
N ILE A 832 5.01 -28.93 13.90
CA ILE A 832 3.64 -28.47 13.65
C ILE A 832 2.73 -28.69 14.87
N ASN A 833 2.93 -29.76 15.63
CA ASN A 833 2.12 -30.05 16.82
C ASN A 833 2.33 -28.99 17.91
N ALA A 834 3.57 -28.54 18.14
CA ALA A 834 3.85 -27.44 19.09
C ALA A 834 3.19 -26.12 18.67
N ILE A 835 3.17 -25.82 17.36
CA ILE A 835 2.52 -24.63 16.80
C ILE A 835 0.99 -24.72 16.96
N LYS A 836 0.38 -25.85 16.63
CA LYS A 836 -1.06 -26.08 16.80
C LYS A 836 -1.48 -26.01 18.27
N THR A 837 -0.67 -26.53 19.19
CA THR A 837 -0.92 -26.38 20.63
C THR A 837 -0.88 -24.91 21.09
N LEU A 838 0.05 -24.08 20.59
CA LEU A 838 0.05 -22.64 20.90
C LEU A 838 -1.20 -21.93 20.36
N LEU A 839 -1.54 -22.16 19.09
CA LEU A 839 -2.67 -21.50 18.41
C LEU A 839 -4.04 -21.86 19.03
N MET A 840 -4.18 -23.04 19.65
CA MET A 840 -5.37 -23.43 20.41
C MET A 840 -5.49 -22.74 21.79
N THR A 841 -4.42 -22.13 22.32
CA THR A 841 -4.49 -21.38 23.60
C THR A 841 -4.89 -19.92 23.43
N THR A 842 -4.70 -19.35 22.24
CA THR A 842 -5.36 -18.11 21.83
C THR A 842 -6.76 -18.43 21.29
N LYS A 843 -7.72 -17.52 21.45
CA LYS A 843 -9.14 -17.76 21.08
C LYS A 843 -9.37 -17.64 19.56
N VAL A 844 -8.73 -18.49 18.78
CA VAL A 844 -8.87 -18.59 17.32
C VAL A 844 -9.82 -19.75 16.98
N PRO A 845 -10.79 -19.58 16.05
CA PRO A 845 -11.63 -20.69 15.61
C PRO A 845 -10.82 -21.81 14.94
N GLU A 846 -11.19 -23.07 15.21
CA GLU A 846 -10.49 -24.26 14.67
C GLU A 846 -10.50 -24.33 13.13
N SER A 847 -11.43 -23.64 12.46
CA SER A 847 -11.45 -23.48 11.00
C SER A 847 -10.30 -22.62 10.44
N CYS A 848 -9.47 -22.03 11.29
CA CYS A 848 -8.38 -21.12 10.93
C CYS A 848 -6.98 -21.62 11.41
N VAL A 849 -6.86 -22.90 11.82
CA VAL A 849 -5.65 -23.53 12.41
C VAL A 849 -5.25 -24.85 11.77
#